data_AF-A0A1E5PGK7-F1
#
_entry.id   AF-A0A1E5PGK7-F1
#
_cell.length_a   1.000
_cell.length_b   1.000
_cell.length_c   1.000
_cell.angle_alpha   90.00
_cell.angle_beta   90.00
_cell.angle_gamma   90.00
#
_symmetry.space_group_name_H-M   'P 1'
#
loop_
_entity.id
_entity.type
_entity.pdbx_description
1 polymer ?
#
loop_
_entity_poly.entity_id
_entity_poly.type
_entity_poly.pdbx_seq_one_letter_code
_entity_poly.pdbx_strand_id
1 'polypeptide(L)'
;MNVGRGSSRRLMQQSYGKARPWRVRKSGWYYLSLAATVLGALVLVFLAVAALVTLVNDRTFWTPVRWLDQHCAKSSHACNVLQSLIMPFLTLSLATVAYLSFRFTRVRRAYLRKAREEPHELVETAGGILGRVVGRDQLCEVLMEDQRDSRFRRTHVVVGGVGTGKTALIVLLTEQLARRKALPVPLRLRNADKDLDFRKLAFERFCREVQGYIRSDAEAEKVWRRLCQQGRIVVLADGLEEALAGEDMAEERDSVIRLAVRRATEERLPLIITSRPHDSLRGMEASVTDLEPLSEEAALTYISSGSAWEDRQRLDWIVEKAGIAEAPTYLQIAGELHEEGLLERAVTTRSEEEAVETRGGDRAALRYHLLDTWFAALISGRFRPELPLGRDERRAAVHYLSALACAGLASDSCEVHFTDVLDEQNPLRPRYPEILAELVRRVEDSKLDIRLAAHWGARMGLVEVSGDKVRFQHSVIQAHLGARFMNAVIHPEVPANSREGHFFPAALERPGRELLIAMVLYSRTPEGSCRHAEEEHGDEASEAHGGGQPWCAVSASRDLLVRAAGKAQMATGEDAADAPGCPDPQGRTPELPDVPQPQGRSAELHRVPDARQLSIRTLHAKALELYAAALEIDSVDAEPQQHLIAMRLATAWPDLRARDPHTLRVAKGLLVSRFGDAMRGVARRRTLVPAYLELFEIARLEPSYPIRVAIAQEIGAGGDSAFELLRARLRGPELDRDGTMERDPDWMLDLWEAQAPENDAEGEHRGHRPVERDGARTPWEMREREQRQREERRQEESEREGEEQQWRDNTMCAWLVPLLVGSVTTQRHQNTPYEFLESWVRRVGAPDGSGAPALDLTVEVALAQGFKYAANRRHRHPHARAEAREYLSGQAWDMLKRTRFWFTRLTLLHALTLWDLPDGVTVTRPAHGQGSDPEEQIRQWLALPDGEEQHPFVEEAAQLCAWTLETGQPERFLWIDESGVAAHVGSQTAPRGEARKHQLWIPPSTGWSTLHPRAQQLLADVLLLLNLAERGDWPKDRLRRLRHTARPDLPPCLTRDRGPLDPTRTVVRTAASQAGSNCRDDCAFELCPYPPKGLDGHRVELSEAFCRAQSTLLSRSFLRPQAPWQRRTDVAELRRFWERMGQRAQDNPRPR
;
A
#
# COMPACT_ATOMS: atom_id res chain seq x y z
N MET A 1 -12.48 -39.08 2.02
CA MET A 1 -11.38 -38.35 2.69
C MET A 1 -11.05 -39.08 3.99
N ASN A 2 -9.87 -39.68 4.15
CA ASN A 2 -9.49 -40.36 5.40
C ASN A 2 -8.01 -40.11 5.70
N VAL A 3 -7.72 -39.06 6.46
CA VAL A 3 -6.38 -38.78 7.02
C VAL A 3 -6.54 -38.68 8.53
N GLY A 4 -5.74 -39.45 9.29
CA GLY A 4 -5.88 -39.57 10.74
C GLY A 4 -5.91 -38.23 11.47
N ARG A 5 -6.88 -38.07 12.39
CA ARG A 5 -7.12 -36.85 13.21
C ARG A 5 -5.86 -36.29 13.90
N GLY A 6 -4.89 -37.15 14.23
CA GLY A 6 -3.61 -36.74 14.87
C GLY A 6 -2.61 -36.05 13.94
N SER A 7 -2.56 -36.41 12.66
CA SER A 7 -1.73 -35.74 11.64
C SER A 7 -2.34 -34.42 11.17
N SER A 8 -3.67 -34.31 11.14
CA SER A 8 -4.39 -33.11 10.69
C SER A 8 -4.11 -31.90 11.59
N ARG A 9 -4.07 -32.09 12.93
CA ARG A 9 -3.77 -31.00 13.87
C ARG A 9 -2.38 -30.37 13.71
N ARG A 10 -1.33 -31.15 13.38
CA ARG A 10 0.02 -30.61 13.12
C ARG A 10 0.11 -29.87 11.78
N LEU A 11 -0.65 -30.32 10.78
CA LEU A 11 -0.73 -29.66 9.48
C LEU A 11 -1.44 -28.31 9.59
N MET A 12 -2.57 -28.24 10.31
CA MET A 12 -3.32 -26.98 10.55
C MET A 12 -2.52 -25.90 11.29
N GLN A 13 -1.48 -26.26 12.03
CA GLN A 13 -0.60 -25.33 12.75
C GLN A 13 0.55 -24.78 11.90
N GLN A 14 0.75 -25.26 10.66
CA GLN A 14 1.79 -24.72 9.79
C GLN A 14 1.43 -23.29 9.33
N SER A 15 2.21 -22.32 9.79
CA SER A 15 2.20 -20.95 9.26
C SER A 15 3.34 -20.79 8.25
N TYR A 16 3.37 -19.68 7.50
CA TYR A 16 4.57 -19.25 6.81
C TYR A 16 5.70 -19.15 7.84
N GLY A 17 6.53 -20.20 7.88
CA GLY A 17 7.28 -20.55 9.08
C GLY A 17 8.24 -19.47 9.56
N LYS A 18 8.33 -19.33 10.89
CA LYS A 18 9.30 -18.49 11.61
C LYS A 18 10.64 -18.49 10.89
N ALA A 19 11.09 -17.32 10.45
CA ALA A 19 12.32 -17.28 9.68
C ALA A 19 13.52 -17.73 10.52
N ARG A 20 14.39 -18.50 9.85
CA ARG A 20 15.39 -19.37 10.49
C ARG A 20 16.56 -18.52 11.04
N PRO A 21 17.39 -19.06 11.96
CA PRO A 21 18.61 -18.34 12.38
C PRO A 21 19.49 -18.01 11.18
N TRP A 22 20.09 -16.81 11.19
CA TRP A 22 20.88 -16.31 10.07
C TRP A 22 22.04 -17.27 9.77
N ARG A 23 22.14 -17.75 8.51
CA ARG A 23 23.17 -18.73 8.14
C ARG A 23 24.53 -18.04 8.14
N VAL A 24 25.45 -18.60 8.90
CA VAL A 24 26.87 -18.25 8.79
C VAL A 24 27.44 -19.04 7.63
N ARG A 25 27.98 -18.37 6.61
CA ARG A 25 28.79 -19.04 5.60
C ARG A 25 30.06 -19.53 6.28
N LYS A 26 30.06 -20.81 6.67
CA LYS A 26 31.22 -21.46 7.28
C LYS A 26 32.03 -22.07 6.15
N SER A 27 33.16 -21.46 5.81
CA SER A 27 34.17 -22.07 4.95
C SER A 27 34.62 -23.39 5.57
N GLY A 28 34.94 -24.43 4.77
CA GLY A 28 35.54 -25.67 5.29
C GLY A 28 36.80 -25.40 6.14
N TRP A 29 37.56 -24.36 5.77
CA TRP A 29 38.71 -23.84 6.51
C TRP A 29 38.36 -23.26 7.89
N TYR A 30 37.13 -22.78 8.11
CA TYR A 30 36.69 -22.29 9.43
C TYR A 30 36.55 -23.44 10.44
N TYR A 31 36.05 -24.60 10.00
CA TYR A 31 35.95 -25.77 10.86
C TYR A 31 37.33 -26.37 11.16
N LEU A 32 38.22 -26.41 10.16
CA LEU A 32 39.62 -26.81 10.33
C LEU A 32 40.38 -25.88 11.29
N SER A 33 40.24 -24.56 11.15
CA SER A 33 40.91 -23.61 12.05
C SER A 33 40.31 -23.62 13.46
N LEU A 34 38.97 -23.72 13.59
CA LEU A 34 38.33 -23.86 14.89
C LEU A 34 38.75 -25.17 15.56
N ALA A 35 38.74 -26.29 14.84
CA ALA A 35 39.20 -27.58 15.36
C ALA A 35 40.69 -27.53 15.74
N ALA A 36 41.55 -26.93 14.92
CA ALA A 36 42.98 -26.79 15.22
C ALA A 36 43.22 -25.89 16.45
N THR A 37 42.47 -24.79 16.61
CA THR A 37 42.59 -23.91 17.78
C THR A 37 42.04 -24.56 19.05
N VAL A 38 40.94 -25.32 18.96
CA VAL A 38 40.38 -26.07 20.09
C VAL A 38 41.28 -27.24 20.47
N LEU A 39 41.81 -27.98 19.49
CA LEU A 39 42.76 -29.07 19.71
C LEU A 39 44.07 -28.53 20.31
N GLY A 40 44.59 -27.40 19.78
CA GLY A 40 45.74 -26.71 20.34
C GLY A 40 45.50 -26.23 21.77
N ALA A 41 44.33 -25.68 22.07
CA ALA A 41 43.95 -25.28 23.44
C ALA A 41 43.83 -26.47 24.39
N LEU A 42 43.21 -27.58 23.95
CA LEU A 42 43.10 -28.81 24.74
C LEU A 42 44.47 -29.43 25.02
N VAL A 43 45.36 -29.44 24.04
CA VAL A 43 46.76 -29.89 24.22
C VAL A 43 47.49 -28.99 25.22
N LEU A 44 47.32 -27.68 25.15
CA LEU A 44 47.95 -26.74 26.08
C LEU A 44 47.42 -26.87 27.51
N VAL A 45 46.10 -27.02 27.68
CA VAL A 45 45.48 -27.27 28.99
C VAL A 45 45.92 -28.62 29.54
N PHE A 46 45.96 -29.66 28.71
CA PHE A 46 46.46 -30.98 29.10
C PHE A 46 47.92 -30.93 29.55
N LEU A 47 48.78 -30.21 28.83
CA LEU A 47 50.19 -30.01 29.21
C LEU A 47 50.33 -29.19 30.51
N ALA A 48 49.52 -28.15 30.70
CA ALA A 48 49.52 -27.35 31.93
C ALA A 48 49.03 -28.16 33.15
N VAL A 49 47.98 -28.96 32.99
CA VAL A 49 47.46 -29.86 34.04
C VAL A 49 48.47 -30.97 34.34
N ALA A 50 49.09 -31.57 33.31
CA ALA A 50 50.12 -32.58 33.50
C ALA A 50 51.34 -32.01 34.25
N ALA A 51 51.76 -30.77 33.93
CA ALA A 51 52.84 -30.08 34.64
C ALA A 51 52.48 -29.78 36.11
N LEU A 52 51.24 -29.37 36.38
CA LEU A 52 50.75 -29.11 37.73
C LEU A 52 50.70 -30.40 38.57
N VAL A 53 50.22 -31.51 37.97
CA VAL A 53 50.14 -32.82 38.63
C VAL A 53 51.53 -33.37 38.94
N THR A 54 52.52 -33.16 38.06
CA THR A 54 53.92 -33.54 38.34
C THR A 54 54.57 -32.72 39.45
N LEU A 55 54.11 -31.47 39.68
CA LEU A 55 54.60 -30.61 40.76
C LEU A 55 54.02 -31.01 42.14
N VAL A 56 52.84 -31.63 42.15
CA VAL A 56 52.12 -32.00 43.38
C VAL A 56 52.39 -33.45 43.82
N ASN A 57 52.69 -34.37 42.89
CA ASN A 57 52.77 -35.79 43.20
C ASN A 57 54.11 -36.38 42.75
N ASP A 58 55.07 -36.44 43.67
CA ASP A 58 56.48 -36.72 43.33
C ASP A 58 56.76 -38.20 43.01
N ARG A 59 55.80 -39.12 43.23
CA ARG A 59 56.02 -40.55 42.98
C ARG A 59 54.81 -41.23 42.32
N THR A 60 55.10 -41.94 41.21
CA THR A 60 54.34 -43.06 40.59
C THR A 60 53.35 -42.88 39.42
N PHE A 61 53.26 -41.73 38.72
CA PHE A 61 52.47 -41.67 37.47
C PHE A 61 53.31 -41.43 36.20
N TRP A 62 53.03 -42.21 35.14
CA TRP A 62 53.60 -42.04 33.79
C TRP A 62 52.88 -40.88 33.11
N THR A 63 53.57 -39.76 32.89
CA THR A 63 53.04 -38.61 32.15
C THR A 63 53.83 -38.41 30.85
N PRO A 64 53.19 -37.97 29.75
CA PRO A 64 53.88 -37.65 28.50
C PRO A 64 54.97 -36.57 28.68
N VAL A 65 54.87 -35.73 29.71
CA VAL A 65 55.92 -34.78 30.11
C VAL A 65 57.18 -35.51 30.57
N ARG A 66 57.09 -36.57 31.40
CA ARG A 66 58.25 -37.40 31.79
C ARG A 66 58.81 -38.24 30.64
N TRP A 67 57.97 -38.70 29.71
CA TRP A 67 58.44 -39.40 28.51
C TRP A 67 59.24 -38.47 27.57
N LEU A 68 58.76 -37.23 27.40
CA LEU A 68 59.50 -36.16 26.73
C LEU A 68 60.81 -35.88 27.46
N ASP A 69 60.81 -35.73 28.79
CA ASP A 69 62.01 -35.47 29.59
C ASP A 69 63.05 -36.60 29.49
N GLN A 70 62.61 -37.87 29.48
CA GLN A 70 63.48 -39.05 29.30
C GLN A 70 64.05 -39.18 27.88
N HIS A 71 63.31 -38.78 26.84
CA HIS A 71 63.83 -38.69 25.47
C HIS A 71 64.72 -37.46 25.26
N CYS A 72 64.44 -36.36 25.96
CA CYS A 72 65.23 -35.14 25.99
C CYS A 72 66.62 -35.34 26.61
N ALA A 73 66.75 -36.25 27.57
CA ALA A 73 68.05 -36.66 28.13
C ALA A 73 69.00 -37.32 27.10
N LYS A 74 68.47 -37.82 25.96
CA LYS A 74 69.27 -38.45 24.89
C LYS A 74 69.61 -37.52 23.72
N SER A 75 68.92 -36.38 23.56
CA SER A 75 69.17 -35.39 22.51
C SER A 75 68.94 -33.96 23.02
N SER A 76 69.91 -33.44 23.80
CA SER A 76 69.74 -32.15 24.51
C SER A 76 69.40 -30.97 23.58
N HIS A 77 69.85 -31.02 22.32
CA HIS A 77 69.58 -29.98 21.33
C HIS A 77 68.11 -29.93 20.86
N ALA A 78 67.44 -31.08 20.71
CA ALA A 78 66.06 -31.12 20.21
C ALA A 78 65.05 -30.65 21.28
N CYS A 79 65.34 -30.92 22.56
CA CYS A 79 64.48 -30.53 23.67
C CYS A 79 64.53 -29.04 23.96
N ASN A 80 65.73 -28.45 23.94
CA ASN A 80 65.88 -27.01 24.09
C ASN A 80 65.11 -26.27 22.98
N VAL A 81 65.20 -26.72 21.72
CA VAL A 81 64.43 -26.10 20.61
C VAL A 81 62.92 -26.21 20.83
N LEU A 82 62.40 -27.35 21.29
CA LEU A 82 60.97 -27.52 21.55
C LEU A 82 60.48 -26.64 22.71
N GLN A 83 61.23 -26.58 23.81
CA GLN A 83 60.86 -25.89 25.04
C GLN A 83 61.14 -24.38 24.99
N SER A 84 62.24 -23.95 24.36
CA SER A 84 62.67 -22.55 24.32
C SER A 84 62.21 -21.80 23.07
N LEU A 85 61.95 -22.49 21.95
CA LEU A 85 61.45 -21.86 20.72
C LEU A 85 59.97 -22.21 20.49
N ILE A 86 59.62 -23.49 20.36
CA ILE A 86 58.30 -23.89 19.84
C ILE A 86 57.16 -23.59 20.83
N MET A 87 57.31 -23.92 22.12
CA MET A 87 56.26 -23.71 23.13
C MET A 87 55.91 -22.23 23.37
N PRO A 88 56.86 -21.28 23.47
CA PRO A 88 56.57 -19.85 23.51
C PRO A 88 55.82 -19.34 22.27
N PHE A 89 56.17 -19.80 21.07
CA PHE A 89 55.44 -19.42 19.85
C PHE A 89 54.02 -19.99 19.79
N LEU A 90 53.80 -21.24 20.23
CA LEU A 90 52.48 -21.86 20.27
C LEU A 90 51.57 -21.21 21.33
N THR A 91 52.12 -20.91 22.51
CA THR A 91 51.39 -20.21 23.58
C THR A 91 51.05 -18.77 23.17
N LEU A 92 52.00 -18.03 22.57
CA LEU A 92 51.76 -16.69 22.04
C LEU A 92 50.73 -16.71 20.90
N SER A 93 50.81 -17.68 19.99
CA SER A 93 49.84 -17.85 18.89
C SER A 93 48.44 -18.14 19.42
N LEU A 94 48.30 -19.08 20.37
CA LEU A 94 47.01 -19.38 20.99
C LEU A 94 46.45 -18.18 21.76
N ALA A 95 47.28 -17.51 22.56
CA ALA A 95 46.89 -16.31 23.30
C ALA A 95 46.44 -15.19 22.35
N THR A 96 47.14 -15.00 21.23
CA THR A 96 46.80 -14.02 20.20
C THR A 96 45.46 -14.37 19.54
N VAL A 97 45.24 -15.63 19.15
CA VAL A 97 43.98 -16.08 18.54
C VAL A 97 42.81 -15.98 19.51
N ALA A 98 43.01 -16.37 20.77
CA ALA A 98 42.03 -16.24 21.84
C ALA A 98 41.68 -14.77 22.10
N TYR A 99 42.69 -13.90 22.19
CA TYR A 99 42.53 -12.47 22.37
C TYR A 99 41.75 -11.83 21.20
N LEU A 100 42.14 -12.10 19.95
CA LEU A 100 41.44 -11.59 18.75
C LEU A 100 40.00 -12.12 18.65
N SER A 101 39.77 -13.38 19.04
CA SER A 101 38.42 -13.97 19.05
C SER A 101 37.55 -13.40 20.17
N PHE A 102 38.12 -13.15 21.35
CA PHE A 102 37.46 -12.45 22.45
C PHE A 102 37.07 -11.03 22.03
N ARG A 103 38.00 -10.26 21.45
CA ARG A 103 37.74 -8.89 20.97
C ARG A 103 36.65 -8.84 19.90
N PHE A 104 36.75 -9.71 18.88
CA PHE A 104 35.71 -9.83 17.86
C PHE A 104 34.33 -10.15 18.48
N THR A 105 34.31 -11.06 19.46
CA THR A 105 33.05 -11.45 20.13
C THR A 105 32.50 -10.32 21.00
N ARG A 106 33.37 -9.54 21.66
CA ARG A 106 32.99 -8.38 22.48
C ARG A 106 32.38 -7.27 21.63
N VAL A 107 33.06 -6.82 20.58
CA VAL A 107 32.56 -5.77 19.67
C VAL A 107 31.22 -6.19 19.05
N ARG A 108 31.15 -7.43 18.53
CA ARG A 108 29.91 -7.97 17.95
C ARG A 108 28.77 -8.04 18.98
N ARG A 109 29.04 -8.53 20.20
CA ARG A 109 27.99 -8.65 21.23
C ARG A 109 27.50 -7.28 21.70
N ALA A 110 28.40 -6.30 21.86
CA ALA A 110 28.03 -4.95 22.23
C ALA A 110 27.09 -4.31 21.20
N TYR A 111 27.46 -4.40 19.90
CA TYR A 111 26.63 -3.90 18.81
C TYR A 111 25.28 -4.62 18.74
N LEU A 112 25.26 -5.95 18.79
CA LEU A 112 24.01 -6.73 18.74
C LEU A 112 23.11 -6.52 19.95
N ARG A 113 23.67 -6.15 21.10
CA ARG A 113 22.89 -5.82 22.29
C ARG A 113 22.19 -4.48 22.10
N LYS A 114 22.92 -3.44 21.66
CA LYS A 114 22.33 -2.13 21.31
C LYS A 114 21.21 -2.29 20.28
N ALA A 115 21.44 -3.08 19.22
CA ALA A 115 20.42 -3.37 18.19
C ALA A 115 19.18 -4.15 18.68
N ARG A 116 19.21 -4.76 19.87
CA ARG A 116 18.06 -5.49 20.45
C ARG A 116 17.34 -4.69 21.51
N GLU A 117 18.09 -3.97 22.34
CA GLU A 117 17.56 -3.24 23.50
C GLU A 117 17.11 -1.84 23.10
N GLU A 118 17.87 -1.15 22.24
CA GLU A 118 17.66 0.24 21.83
C GLU A 118 17.74 0.39 20.29
N PRO A 119 16.84 -0.26 19.53
CA PRO A 119 16.89 -0.21 18.06
C PRO A 119 16.60 1.19 17.49
N HIS A 120 15.81 2.01 18.19
CA HIS A 120 15.46 3.37 17.77
C HIS A 120 16.68 4.32 17.81
N GLU A 121 17.61 4.13 18.74
CA GLU A 121 18.85 4.94 18.79
C GLU A 121 19.80 4.65 17.62
N LEU A 122 19.78 3.43 17.10
CA LEU A 122 20.60 3.07 15.94
C LEU A 122 20.03 3.61 14.64
N VAL A 123 18.70 3.78 14.55
CA VAL A 123 18.01 4.30 13.37
C VAL A 123 17.85 5.82 13.51
N GLU A 124 18.79 6.59 12.97
CA GLU A 124 18.80 8.06 13.10
C GLU A 124 17.53 8.75 12.56
N THR A 125 16.79 8.09 11.65
CA THR A 125 15.54 8.60 11.07
C THR A 125 14.33 8.44 12.00
N ALA A 126 14.45 7.65 13.07
CA ALA A 126 13.35 7.33 13.98
C ALA A 126 12.81 8.52 14.79
N GLY A 127 13.65 9.53 15.05
CA GLY A 127 13.33 10.60 16.00
C GLY A 127 13.06 10.07 17.42
N GLY A 128 12.64 10.96 18.33
CA GLY A 128 12.35 10.63 19.74
C GLY A 128 10.93 10.09 20.00
N ILE A 129 10.14 9.86 18.95
CA ILE A 129 8.67 9.79 19.03
C ILE A 129 8.12 8.41 18.59
N LEU A 130 8.97 7.45 18.21
CA LEU A 130 8.49 6.12 17.79
C LEU A 130 8.21 5.19 18.99
N GLY A 131 6.93 4.91 19.21
CA GLY A 131 6.46 3.85 20.13
C GLY A 131 6.72 2.43 19.60
N ARG A 132 6.13 1.42 20.27
CA ARG A 132 6.29 0.00 19.91
C ARG A 132 5.73 -0.29 18.51
N VAL A 133 6.56 -0.84 17.61
CA VAL A 133 6.11 -1.22 16.26
C VAL A 133 5.28 -2.52 16.31
N VAL A 134 4.10 -2.50 15.69
CA VAL A 134 3.16 -3.64 15.63
C VAL A 134 2.79 -4.00 14.19
N GLY A 135 2.31 -5.22 13.96
CA GLY A 135 1.68 -5.63 12.69
C GLY A 135 2.62 -5.81 11.49
N ARG A 136 3.93 -5.59 11.65
CA ARG A 136 4.93 -5.68 10.56
C ARG A 136 5.79 -6.95 10.59
N ASP A 137 5.51 -7.89 11.49
CA ASP A 137 6.33 -9.08 11.69
C ASP A 137 6.43 -9.95 10.43
N GLN A 138 5.32 -10.23 9.74
CA GLN A 138 5.32 -11.09 8.55
C GLN A 138 6.14 -10.51 7.40
N LEU A 139 6.03 -9.21 7.14
CA LEU A 139 6.85 -8.53 6.15
C LEU A 139 8.33 -8.63 6.51
N CYS A 140 8.70 -8.41 7.77
CA CYS A 140 10.06 -8.63 8.26
C CYS A 140 10.52 -10.07 8.00
N GLU A 141 9.68 -11.08 8.26
CA GLU A 141 10.05 -12.48 8.02
C GLU A 141 10.33 -12.80 6.56
N VAL A 142 9.49 -12.29 5.64
CA VAL A 142 9.68 -12.46 4.18
C VAL A 142 10.98 -11.80 3.73
N LEU A 143 11.18 -10.52 4.07
CA LEU A 143 12.40 -9.77 3.73
C LEU A 143 13.66 -10.44 4.28
N MET A 144 13.61 -10.93 5.52
CA MET A 144 14.75 -11.61 6.14
C MET A 144 15.08 -12.95 5.49
N GLU A 145 14.08 -13.77 5.09
CA GLU A 145 14.35 -15.06 4.45
C GLU A 145 14.88 -14.86 3.02
N ASP A 146 14.40 -13.86 2.28
CA ASP A 146 14.90 -13.52 0.94
C ASP A 146 16.35 -13.05 0.93
N GLN A 147 16.76 -12.30 1.97
CA GLN A 147 18.14 -11.82 2.13
C GLN A 147 19.13 -12.88 2.63
N ARG A 148 18.64 -14.04 3.08
CA ARG A 148 19.43 -15.02 3.82
C ARG A 148 20.31 -15.91 2.93
N ASP A 149 19.86 -16.31 1.73
CA ASP A 149 20.65 -17.17 0.84
C ASP A 149 21.53 -16.33 -0.10
N SER A 150 22.85 -16.38 0.09
CA SER A 150 23.81 -15.66 -0.75
C SER A 150 23.83 -16.05 -2.24
N ARG A 151 23.19 -17.16 -2.61
CA ARG A 151 23.05 -17.57 -4.02
C ARG A 151 21.94 -16.83 -4.75
N PHE A 152 20.92 -16.36 -4.01
CA PHE A 152 19.68 -15.82 -4.58
C PHE A 152 19.25 -14.47 -3.97
N ARG A 153 19.96 -13.97 -2.95
CA ARG A 153 19.70 -12.66 -2.34
C ARG A 153 19.91 -11.53 -3.35
N ARG A 154 19.05 -10.52 -3.28
CA ARG A 154 19.06 -9.31 -4.12
C ARG A 154 18.75 -8.09 -3.27
N THR A 155 18.91 -6.90 -3.83
CA THR A 155 18.44 -5.67 -3.19
C THR A 155 16.91 -5.68 -3.13
N HIS A 156 16.34 -5.39 -1.95
CA HIS A 156 14.90 -5.19 -1.78
C HIS A 156 14.60 -3.71 -1.59
N VAL A 157 13.58 -3.21 -2.26
CA VAL A 157 13.04 -1.86 -2.08
C VAL A 157 11.63 -1.97 -1.54
N VAL A 158 11.41 -1.46 -0.33
CA VAL A 158 10.09 -1.37 0.29
C VAL A 158 9.52 0.00 -0.01
N VAL A 159 8.44 0.03 -0.78
CA VAL A 159 7.80 1.26 -1.25
C VAL A 159 6.59 1.56 -0.39
N GLY A 160 6.48 2.78 0.12
CA GLY A 160 5.31 3.17 0.89
C GLY A 160 5.03 4.66 0.79
N GLY A 161 3.77 5.04 0.87
CA GLY A 161 3.35 6.43 0.96
C GLY A 161 3.95 7.15 2.18
N VAL A 162 3.77 8.47 2.23
CA VAL A 162 4.15 9.26 3.41
C VAL A 162 3.30 8.80 4.59
N GLY A 163 3.98 8.46 5.69
CA GLY A 163 3.31 7.97 6.88
C GLY A 163 2.85 6.51 6.78
N THR A 164 3.38 5.63 5.94
CA THR A 164 3.01 4.19 6.04
C THR A 164 3.81 3.41 7.09
N GLY A 165 4.72 4.08 7.80
CA GLY A 165 5.57 3.45 8.82
C GLY A 165 6.85 2.81 8.26
N LYS A 166 7.41 3.36 7.16
CA LYS A 166 8.69 2.90 6.57
C LYS A 166 9.84 2.88 7.59
N THR A 167 10.03 3.96 8.32
CA THR A 167 11.06 4.04 9.38
C THR A 167 10.78 3.07 10.53
N ALA A 168 9.51 2.90 10.92
CA ALA A 168 9.11 1.91 11.92
C ALA A 168 9.45 0.47 11.48
N LEU A 169 9.31 0.15 10.18
CA LEU A 169 9.75 -1.13 9.64
C LEU A 169 11.26 -1.32 9.77
N ILE A 170 12.08 -0.29 9.52
CA ILE A 170 13.54 -0.35 9.66
C ILE A 170 13.95 -0.57 11.13
N VAL A 171 13.26 0.08 12.07
CA VAL A 171 13.45 -0.15 13.52
C VAL A 171 13.14 -1.61 13.87
N LEU A 172 12.00 -2.14 13.42
CA LEU A 172 11.62 -3.54 13.69
C LEU A 172 12.57 -4.54 13.02
N LEU A 173 13.01 -4.30 11.79
CA LEU A 173 14.00 -5.12 11.10
C LEU A 173 15.33 -5.15 11.84
N THR A 174 15.78 -4.00 12.37
CA THR A 174 16.99 -3.90 13.18
C THR A 174 16.91 -4.83 14.39
N GLU A 175 15.80 -4.79 15.13
CA GLU A 175 15.58 -5.66 16.27
C GLU A 175 15.53 -7.15 15.89
N GLN A 176 14.71 -7.51 14.89
CA GLN A 176 14.48 -8.90 14.49
C GLN A 176 15.74 -9.55 13.88
N LEU A 177 16.50 -8.82 13.06
CA LEU A 177 17.79 -9.27 12.52
C LEU A 177 18.79 -9.52 13.64
N ALA A 178 18.88 -8.60 14.60
CA ALA A 178 19.76 -8.74 15.75
C ALA A 178 19.37 -9.95 16.62
N ARG A 179 18.08 -10.19 16.88
CA ARG A 179 17.56 -11.39 17.58
C ARG A 179 18.02 -12.68 16.88
N ARG A 180 18.04 -12.70 15.55
CA ARG A 180 18.48 -13.86 14.73
C ARG A 180 20.00 -13.92 14.44
N LYS A 181 20.79 -13.09 15.12
CA LYS A 181 22.28 -13.03 15.06
C LYS A 181 22.84 -12.51 13.71
N ALA A 182 22.02 -11.84 12.91
CA ALA A 182 22.48 -10.96 11.83
C ALA A 182 22.88 -9.60 12.43
N LEU A 183 23.77 -8.87 11.77
CA LEU A 183 24.22 -7.54 12.19
C LEU A 183 23.57 -6.49 11.28
N PRO A 184 22.50 -5.82 11.73
CA PRO A 184 21.84 -4.77 10.95
C PRO A 184 22.64 -3.46 11.02
N VAL A 185 22.81 -2.80 9.88
CA VAL A 185 23.43 -1.47 9.79
C VAL A 185 22.45 -0.50 9.15
N PRO A 186 21.69 0.28 9.96
CA PRO A 186 20.77 1.28 9.46
C PRO A 186 21.50 2.53 8.95
N LEU A 187 21.11 3.01 7.78
CA LEU A 187 21.65 4.16 7.06
C LEU A 187 20.55 5.18 6.81
N ARG A 188 20.86 6.46 7.03
CA ARG A 188 20.02 7.60 6.63
C ARG A 188 20.54 8.17 5.31
N LEU A 189 19.70 8.23 4.27
CA LEU A 189 20.13 8.61 2.92
C LEU A 189 20.00 10.12 2.58
N ARG A 190 19.33 10.91 3.43
CA ARG A 190 19.03 12.34 3.19
C ARG A 190 20.24 13.22 2.81
N ASN A 191 21.44 12.89 3.31
CA ASN A 191 22.67 13.67 3.07
C ASN A 191 23.75 12.87 2.33
N ALA A 192 23.36 11.88 1.53
CA ALA A 192 24.34 11.07 0.80
C ALA A 192 25.08 11.90 -0.26
N ASP A 193 26.41 11.71 -0.33
CA ASP A 193 27.30 12.34 -1.31
C ASP A 193 26.94 11.96 -2.76
N LYS A 194 27.54 12.69 -3.73
CA LYS A 194 27.32 12.50 -5.18
C LYS A 194 27.60 11.08 -5.69
N ASP A 195 28.43 10.28 -5.02
CA ASP A 195 28.67 8.86 -5.32
C ASP A 195 28.06 7.96 -4.24
N LEU A 196 26.82 7.52 -4.46
CA LEU A 196 26.06 6.71 -3.50
C LEU A 196 26.61 5.28 -3.43
N ASP A 197 27.44 4.97 -2.43
CA ASP A 197 27.93 3.62 -2.14
C ASP A 197 27.42 3.11 -0.78
N PHE A 198 26.44 2.21 -0.82
CA PHE A 198 25.82 1.61 0.37
C PHE A 198 26.81 0.82 1.25
N ARG A 199 27.83 0.18 0.67
CA ARG A 199 28.81 -0.60 1.44
C ARG A 199 29.74 0.35 2.20
N LYS A 200 30.20 1.41 1.54
CA LYS A 200 31.06 2.42 2.14
C LYS A 200 30.34 3.15 3.29
N LEU A 201 29.12 3.62 3.04
CA LEU A 201 28.28 4.27 4.05
C LEU A 201 28.01 3.34 5.25
N ALA A 202 27.74 2.05 5.00
CA ALA A 202 27.56 1.06 6.06
C ALA A 202 28.82 0.84 6.90
N PHE A 203 30.00 0.85 6.29
CA PHE A 203 31.26 0.73 7.01
C PHE A 203 31.53 1.95 7.90
N GLU A 204 31.31 3.17 7.39
CA GLU A 204 31.49 4.41 8.15
C GLU A 204 30.51 4.50 9.32
N ARG A 205 29.23 4.12 9.10
CA ARG A 205 28.22 4.01 10.16
C ARG A 205 28.64 2.99 11.21
N PHE A 206 29.09 1.80 10.80
CA PHE A 206 29.57 0.78 11.72
C PHE A 206 30.73 1.29 12.57
N CYS A 207 31.71 1.99 11.97
CA CYS A 207 32.86 2.53 12.67
C CYS A 207 32.43 3.53 13.75
N ARG A 208 31.56 4.50 13.42
CA ARG A 208 31.03 5.49 14.38
C ARG A 208 30.40 4.82 15.60
N GLU A 209 29.57 3.80 15.40
CA GLU A 209 28.88 3.11 16.50
C GLU A 209 29.80 2.23 17.38
N VAL A 210 30.91 1.74 16.83
CA VAL A 210 31.85 0.88 17.60
C VAL A 210 33.06 1.62 18.17
N GLN A 211 33.21 2.93 17.94
CA GLN A 211 34.36 3.74 18.40
C GLN A 211 34.65 3.54 19.89
N GLY A 212 33.63 3.48 20.76
CA GLY A 212 33.81 3.24 22.21
C GLY A 212 34.24 1.82 22.61
N TYR A 213 34.25 0.86 21.67
CA TYR A 213 34.56 -0.54 21.93
C TYR A 213 35.85 -1.03 21.24
N ILE A 214 36.34 -0.31 20.24
CA ILE A 214 37.57 -0.61 19.48
C ILE A 214 38.78 0.14 20.05
N ARG A 215 39.99 -0.33 19.75
CA ARG A 215 41.25 0.36 20.12
C ARG A 215 41.86 1.15 18.96
N SER A 216 41.53 0.80 17.73
CA SER A 216 42.00 1.46 16.51
C SER A 216 41.07 1.18 15.33
N ASP A 217 41.10 2.05 14.32
CA ASP A 217 40.29 1.90 13.10
C ASP A 217 40.64 0.62 12.33
N ALA A 218 41.91 0.19 12.37
CA ALA A 218 42.34 -1.09 11.80
C ALA A 218 41.71 -2.30 12.50
N GLU A 219 41.32 -2.20 13.77
CA GLU A 219 40.56 -3.25 14.46
C GLU A 219 39.12 -3.32 13.91
N ALA A 220 38.47 -2.18 13.71
CA ALA A 220 37.13 -2.10 13.13
C ALA A 220 37.08 -2.70 11.72
N GLU A 221 38.07 -2.38 10.87
CA GLU A 221 38.18 -2.93 9.52
C GLU A 221 38.33 -4.46 9.51
N LYS A 222 39.16 -5.02 10.39
CA LYS A 222 39.33 -6.48 10.54
C LYS A 222 38.03 -7.16 10.99
N VAL A 223 37.31 -6.56 11.93
CA VAL A 223 36.01 -7.06 12.41
C VAL A 223 34.99 -7.02 11.27
N TRP A 224 34.90 -5.90 10.55
CA TRP A 224 34.00 -5.72 9.40
C TRP A 224 34.23 -6.75 8.31
N ARG A 225 35.47 -6.90 7.83
CA ARG A 225 35.83 -7.90 6.80
C ARG A 225 35.41 -9.32 7.21
N ARG A 226 35.64 -9.70 8.47
CA ARG A 226 35.25 -11.01 9.00
C ARG A 226 33.72 -11.19 9.03
N LEU A 227 32.97 -10.14 9.35
CA LEU A 227 31.50 -10.17 9.33
C LEU A 227 30.95 -10.27 7.89
N CYS A 228 31.55 -9.57 6.92
CA CYS A 228 31.22 -9.67 5.51
C CYS A 228 31.43 -11.09 4.97
N GLN A 229 32.58 -11.69 5.25
CA GLN A 229 32.91 -13.07 4.84
C GLN A 229 31.94 -14.10 5.42
N GLN A 230 31.47 -13.89 6.65
CA GLN A 230 30.46 -14.73 7.29
C GLN A 230 29.04 -14.51 6.74
N GLY A 231 28.84 -13.47 5.93
CA GLY A 231 27.56 -13.07 5.36
C GLY A 231 26.57 -12.54 6.41
N ARG A 232 27.05 -11.96 7.51
CA ARG A 232 26.20 -11.56 8.65
C ARG A 232 25.65 -10.14 8.58
N ILE A 233 26.28 -9.26 7.81
CA ILE A 233 25.88 -7.86 7.71
C ILE A 233 24.65 -7.76 6.82
N VAL A 234 23.66 -6.99 7.28
CA VAL A 234 22.49 -6.58 6.50
C VAL A 234 22.41 -5.07 6.57
N VAL A 235 22.42 -4.42 5.41
CA VAL A 235 22.33 -2.96 5.30
C VAL A 235 20.86 -2.59 5.17
N LEU A 236 20.41 -1.64 5.99
CA LEU A 236 19.05 -1.12 6.01
C LEU A 236 19.12 0.36 5.66
N ALA A 237 18.70 0.77 4.46
CA ALA A 237 18.81 2.16 4.03
C ALA A 237 17.44 2.84 4.04
N ASP A 238 17.31 3.94 4.79
CA ASP A 238 16.06 4.67 4.95
C ASP A 238 16.03 6.02 4.20
N GLY A 239 14.93 6.23 3.47
CA GLY A 239 14.64 7.48 2.77
C GLY A 239 15.37 7.65 1.44
N LEU A 240 15.27 6.69 0.52
CA LEU A 240 15.88 6.79 -0.81
C LEU A 240 15.39 8.03 -1.58
N GLU A 241 14.14 8.43 -1.38
CA GLU A 241 13.57 9.60 -2.02
C GLU A 241 14.18 10.93 -1.56
N GLU A 242 14.82 10.93 -0.40
CA GLU A 242 15.48 12.10 0.19
C GLU A 242 16.96 12.16 -0.18
N ALA A 243 17.50 11.13 -0.85
CA ALA A 243 18.86 11.12 -1.34
C ALA A 243 19.02 12.09 -2.53
N LEU A 244 20.16 12.80 -2.58
CA LEU A 244 20.53 13.67 -3.71
C LEU A 244 19.47 14.75 -4.02
N ALA A 245 18.84 15.32 -2.99
CA ALA A 245 17.74 16.30 -3.12
C ALA A 245 18.17 17.74 -3.49
N GLY A 246 19.42 17.98 -3.86
CA GLY A 246 19.88 19.30 -4.33
C GLY A 246 19.35 19.60 -5.74
N GLU A 247 18.97 20.86 -6.01
CA GLU A 247 18.38 21.30 -7.28
C GLU A 247 19.27 20.94 -8.50
N ASP A 248 20.59 21.02 -8.35
CA ASP A 248 21.58 20.68 -9.40
C ASP A 248 21.62 19.19 -9.78
N MET A 249 21.15 18.29 -8.90
CA MET A 249 21.30 16.84 -9.05
C MET A 249 19.99 16.15 -9.44
N ALA A 250 18.88 16.88 -9.61
CA ALA A 250 17.58 16.30 -9.91
C ALA A 250 17.58 15.49 -11.22
N GLU A 251 18.31 15.94 -12.24
CA GLU A 251 18.41 15.26 -13.54
C GLU A 251 19.28 13.99 -13.50
N GLU A 252 20.36 13.98 -12.70
CA GLU A 252 21.28 12.84 -12.59
C GLU A 252 20.91 11.83 -11.50
N ARG A 253 20.09 12.25 -10.52
CA ARG A 253 19.70 11.47 -9.34
C ARG A 253 19.20 10.08 -9.69
N ASP A 254 18.31 9.97 -10.66
CA ASP A 254 17.72 8.69 -11.07
C ASP A 254 18.78 7.71 -11.60
N SER A 255 19.77 8.23 -12.33
CA SER A 255 20.89 7.45 -12.88
C SER A 255 21.84 6.98 -11.77
N VAL A 256 22.17 7.88 -10.82
CA VAL A 256 23.04 7.55 -9.67
C VAL A 256 22.39 6.48 -8.78
N ILE A 257 21.10 6.62 -8.46
CA ILE A 257 20.37 5.64 -7.65
C ILE A 257 20.36 4.26 -8.34
N ARG A 258 20.10 4.21 -9.66
CA ARG A 258 20.11 2.95 -10.42
C ARG A 258 21.49 2.29 -10.41
N LEU A 259 22.55 3.07 -10.59
CA LEU A 259 23.92 2.55 -10.59
C LEU A 259 24.31 2.01 -9.21
N ALA A 260 23.96 2.72 -8.13
CA ALA A 260 24.21 2.31 -6.76
C ALA A 260 23.52 0.98 -6.41
N VAL A 261 22.25 0.84 -6.79
CA VAL A 261 21.49 -0.40 -6.55
C VAL A 261 22.03 -1.55 -7.39
N ARG A 262 22.38 -1.30 -8.66
CA ARG A 262 23.02 -2.31 -9.52
C ARG A 262 24.33 -2.79 -8.93
N ARG A 263 25.21 -1.88 -8.48
CA ARG A 263 26.48 -2.23 -7.80
C ARG A 263 26.21 -3.08 -6.56
N ALA A 264 25.24 -2.72 -5.72
CA ALA A 264 24.87 -3.52 -4.55
C ALA A 264 24.39 -4.93 -4.92
N THR A 265 23.61 -5.07 -6.00
CA THR A 265 23.14 -6.36 -6.52
C THR A 265 24.30 -7.21 -7.08
N GLU A 266 25.21 -6.62 -7.87
CA GLU A 266 26.40 -7.29 -8.42
C GLU A 266 27.33 -7.80 -7.31
N GLU A 267 27.54 -6.99 -6.27
CA GLU A 267 28.32 -7.37 -5.08
C GLU A 267 27.59 -8.34 -4.14
N ARG A 268 26.32 -8.62 -4.43
CA ARG A 268 25.40 -9.40 -3.58
C ARG A 268 25.36 -8.85 -2.16
N LEU A 269 25.29 -7.55 -1.95
CA LEU A 269 25.12 -6.96 -0.63
C LEU A 269 23.70 -7.26 -0.11
N PRO A 270 23.52 -7.80 1.13
CA PRO A 270 22.17 -7.93 1.71
C PRO A 270 21.66 -6.54 2.06
N LEU A 271 20.82 -5.98 1.19
CA LEU A 271 20.39 -4.58 1.24
C LEU A 271 18.86 -4.50 1.16
N ILE A 272 18.27 -3.82 2.14
CA ILE A 272 16.87 -3.45 2.18
C ILE A 272 16.82 -1.92 2.18
N ILE A 273 16.09 -1.34 1.24
CA ILE A 273 15.93 0.11 1.07
C ILE A 273 14.46 0.46 1.29
N THR A 274 14.15 1.52 2.03
CA THR A 274 12.80 2.10 2.08
C THR A 274 12.73 3.34 1.20
N SER A 275 11.63 3.47 0.46
CA SER A 275 11.43 4.58 -0.46
C SER A 275 9.96 5.00 -0.58
N ARG A 276 9.71 6.26 -0.99
CA ARG A 276 8.43 6.64 -1.61
C ARG A 276 8.30 6.09 -3.03
N PRO A 277 7.07 5.96 -3.57
CA PRO A 277 6.87 5.69 -4.99
C PRO A 277 7.57 6.77 -5.81
N HIS A 278 8.52 6.39 -6.66
CA HIS A 278 9.22 7.29 -7.57
C HIS A 278 9.71 6.58 -8.84
N ASP A 279 9.96 7.33 -9.91
CA ASP A 279 10.21 6.78 -11.24
C ASP A 279 11.53 6.02 -11.38
N SER A 280 12.57 6.36 -10.60
CA SER A 280 13.83 5.60 -10.59
C SER A 280 13.67 4.12 -10.24
N LEU A 281 12.57 3.71 -9.58
CA LEU A 281 12.30 2.31 -9.26
C LEU A 281 11.95 1.46 -10.48
N ARG A 282 11.51 2.07 -11.60
CA ARG A 282 11.09 1.33 -12.80
C ARG A 282 12.26 0.71 -13.53
N GLY A 283 12.26 -0.61 -13.73
CA GLY A 283 13.37 -1.30 -14.41
C GLY A 283 14.68 -1.26 -13.60
N MET A 284 14.59 -1.00 -12.31
CA MET A 284 15.67 -1.22 -11.36
C MET A 284 15.82 -2.74 -11.14
N GLU A 285 17.06 -3.24 -11.06
CA GLU A 285 17.34 -4.63 -10.74
C GLU A 285 17.19 -4.90 -9.23
N ALA A 286 15.99 -4.64 -8.70
CA ALA A 286 15.65 -4.82 -7.30
C ALA A 286 14.23 -5.42 -7.13
N SER A 287 14.02 -6.13 -6.03
CA SER A 287 12.71 -6.64 -5.67
C SER A 287 11.91 -5.56 -4.96
N VAL A 288 10.78 -5.14 -5.56
CA VAL A 288 9.93 -4.08 -5.01
C VAL A 288 8.78 -4.70 -4.22
N THR A 289 8.53 -4.20 -3.01
CA THR A 289 7.40 -4.64 -2.16
C THR A 289 6.67 -3.42 -1.61
N ASP A 290 5.35 -3.38 -1.82
CA ASP A 290 4.53 -2.30 -1.29
C ASP A 290 4.28 -2.48 0.21
N LEU A 291 4.49 -1.41 0.96
CA LEU A 291 4.19 -1.29 2.38
C LEU A 291 2.78 -0.72 2.52
N GLU A 292 1.82 -1.63 2.64
CA GLU A 292 0.43 -1.31 2.95
C GLU A 292 0.32 -0.64 4.33
N PRO A 293 -0.78 0.05 4.64
CA PRO A 293 -1.01 0.53 6.00
C PRO A 293 -1.14 -0.59 7.04
N LEU A 294 -1.19 -0.24 8.32
CA LEU A 294 -1.39 -1.23 9.37
C LEU A 294 -2.81 -1.81 9.29
N SER A 295 -3.01 -3.03 9.81
CA SER A 295 -4.36 -3.51 10.06
C SER A 295 -4.98 -2.78 11.25
N GLU A 296 -6.31 -2.64 11.25
CA GLU A 296 -7.03 -2.08 12.41
C GLU A 296 -6.79 -2.90 13.68
N GLU A 297 -6.61 -4.22 13.56
CA GLU A 297 -6.28 -5.07 14.70
C GLU A 297 -4.89 -4.76 15.27
N ALA A 298 -3.91 -4.51 14.40
CA ALA A 298 -2.58 -4.07 14.83
C ALA A 298 -2.68 -2.69 15.49
N ALA A 299 -3.42 -1.75 14.90
CA ALA A 299 -3.67 -0.43 15.47
C ALA A 299 -4.32 -0.51 16.85
N LEU A 300 -5.38 -1.30 17.01
CA LEU A 300 -6.04 -1.52 18.30
C LEU A 300 -5.12 -2.20 19.31
N THR A 301 -4.23 -3.10 18.87
CA THR A 301 -3.26 -3.75 19.75
C THR A 301 -2.17 -2.79 20.22
N TYR A 302 -1.79 -1.84 19.37
CA TYR A 302 -0.92 -0.73 19.77
C TYR A 302 -1.57 0.15 20.83
N ILE A 303 -2.82 0.59 20.60
CA ILE A 303 -3.51 1.51 21.52
C ILE A 303 -3.83 0.82 22.85
N SER A 304 -4.31 -0.42 22.82
CA SER A 304 -4.76 -1.14 24.04
C SER A 304 -3.66 -1.87 24.82
N SER A 305 -2.37 -1.66 24.52
CA SER A 305 -1.29 -2.38 25.22
C SER A 305 -1.09 -1.83 26.64
N GLY A 306 -1.89 -2.28 27.62
CA GLY A 306 -1.62 -1.95 29.03
C GLY A 306 -2.80 -1.95 30.00
N SER A 307 -4.05 -1.88 29.54
CA SER A 307 -5.23 -1.74 30.42
C SER A 307 -6.40 -2.64 30.03
N ALA A 308 -7.16 -3.10 31.03
CA ALA A 308 -8.42 -3.82 30.84
C ALA A 308 -9.51 -2.80 30.51
N TRP A 309 -9.69 -2.54 29.22
CA TRP A 309 -10.59 -1.52 28.70
C TRP A 309 -12.07 -1.98 28.70
N GLU A 310 -12.96 -1.21 29.36
CA GLU A 310 -14.38 -1.53 29.53
C GLU A 310 -15.24 -1.18 28.29
N ASP A 311 -14.97 -0.08 27.56
CA ASP A 311 -15.81 0.38 26.43
C ASP A 311 -15.22 0.04 25.04
N ARG A 312 -14.92 -1.25 24.83
CA ARG A 312 -14.18 -1.76 23.66
C ARG A 312 -14.80 -1.42 22.30
N GLN A 313 -16.11 -1.15 22.29
CA GLN A 313 -16.86 -0.81 21.10
C GLN A 313 -16.58 0.62 20.61
N ARG A 314 -16.39 1.57 21.53
CA ARG A 314 -16.06 2.97 21.19
C ARG A 314 -14.70 3.07 20.51
N LEU A 315 -13.68 2.40 21.06
CA LEU A 315 -12.33 2.43 20.50
C LEU A 315 -12.24 1.77 19.12
N ASP A 316 -12.92 0.64 18.93
CA ASP A 316 -13.03 -0.05 17.63
C ASP A 316 -13.62 0.87 16.57
N TRP A 317 -14.74 1.52 16.91
CA TRP A 317 -15.40 2.50 16.04
C TRP A 317 -14.49 3.71 15.74
N ILE A 318 -13.74 4.23 16.72
CA ILE A 318 -12.81 5.34 16.49
C ILE A 318 -11.69 4.95 15.52
N VAL A 319 -11.07 3.77 15.70
CA VAL A 319 -9.97 3.29 14.84
C VAL A 319 -10.44 3.11 13.41
N GLU A 320 -11.61 2.51 13.21
CA GLU A 320 -12.23 2.32 11.90
C GLU A 320 -12.63 3.66 11.27
N LYS A 321 -13.46 4.47 11.95
CA LYS A 321 -14.03 5.69 11.36
C LYS A 321 -13.03 6.79 11.08
N ALA A 322 -12.00 6.96 11.91
CA ALA A 322 -10.92 7.89 11.60
C ALA A 322 -9.87 7.27 10.65
N GLY A 323 -9.99 5.97 10.33
CA GLY A 323 -8.99 5.21 9.59
C GLY A 323 -7.60 5.39 10.19
N ILE A 324 -7.49 5.14 11.49
CA ILE A 324 -6.27 5.33 12.29
C ILE A 324 -5.16 4.38 11.82
N ALA A 325 -5.53 3.18 11.39
CA ALA A 325 -4.61 2.18 10.88
C ALA A 325 -3.86 2.65 9.62
N GLU A 326 -4.43 3.61 8.89
CA GLU A 326 -3.83 4.23 7.71
C GLU A 326 -2.87 5.36 8.01
N ALA A 327 -2.86 5.88 9.24
CA ALA A 327 -2.17 7.11 9.59
C ALA A 327 -1.47 6.99 10.97
N PRO A 328 -0.18 6.61 11.00
CA PRO A 328 0.61 6.37 12.20
C PRO A 328 0.67 7.53 13.19
N THR A 329 0.64 8.78 12.71
CA THR A 329 0.58 9.94 13.61
C THR A 329 -0.73 9.96 14.40
N TYR A 330 -1.88 9.65 13.76
CA TYR A 330 -3.14 9.49 14.49
C TYR A 330 -3.14 8.26 15.39
N LEU A 331 -2.45 7.18 14.99
CA LEU A 331 -2.29 5.99 15.83
C LEU A 331 -1.56 6.29 17.13
N GLN A 332 -0.49 7.08 17.05
CA GLN A 332 0.25 7.53 18.22
C GLN A 332 -0.58 8.48 19.08
N ILE A 333 -1.21 9.50 18.46
CA ILE A 333 -2.09 10.44 19.18
C ILE A 333 -3.20 9.68 19.92
N ALA A 334 -3.84 8.70 19.27
CA ALA A 334 -4.86 7.88 19.92
C ALA A 334 -4.28 7.03 21.07
N GLY A 335 -3.04 6.56 20.96
CA GLY A 335 -2.33 5.89 22.06
C GLY A 335 -2.12 6.81 23.26
N GLU A 336 -1.58 8.00 23.05
CA GLU A 336 -1.33 8.99 24.12
C GLU A 336 -2.64 9.47 24.77
N LEU A 337 -3.68 9.72 23.97
CA LEU A 337 -5.01 10.07 24.49
C LEU A 337 -5.66 8.92 25.28
N HIS A 338 -5.37 7.67 24.91
CA HIS A 338 -5.87 6.50 25.64
C HIS A 338 -5.18 6.33 26.99
N GLU A 339 -3.86 6.55 27.05
CA GLU A 339 -3.10 6.49 28.32
C GLU A 339 -3.60 7.51 29.35
N GLU A 340 -4.07 8.68 28.91
CA GLU A 340 -4.66 9.73 29.75
C GLU A 340 -6.18 9.58 29.96
N GLY A 341 -6.82 8.52 29.43
CA GLY A 341 -8.26 8.28 29.56
C GLY A 341 -9.16 9.22 28.74
N LEU A 342 -8.60 10.04 27.84
CA LEU A 342 -9.35 11.04 27.05
C LEU A 342 -10.15 10.43 25.87
N LEU A 343 -9.92 9.15 25.56
CA LEU A 343 -10.76 8.38 24.64
C LEU A 343 -11.98 7.74 25.32
N GLU A 344 -12.01 7.70 26.66
CA GLU A 344 -13.10 7.09 27.42
C GLU A 344 -14.39 7.88 27.29
N ARG A 345 -15.51 7.21 27.53
CA ARG A 345 -16.79 7.88 27.67
C ARG A 345 -16.74 8.64 28.99
N ALA A 346 -16.83 9.96 28.91
CA ALA A 346 -16.82 10.81 30.07
C ALA A 346 -17.95 10.43 31.05
N VAL A 347 -17.56 10.09 32.28
CA VAL A 347 -18.50 9.71 33.36
C VAL A 347 -19.09 10.95 34.05
N THR A 348 -18.52 12.14 33.80
CA THR A 348 -18.94 13.43 34.40
C THR A 348 -19.04 14.52 33.34
N THR A 349 -19.89 15.53 33.56
CA THR A 349 -20.07 16.67 32.62
C THR A 349 -18.79 17.45 32.36
N ARG A 350 -17.88 17.58 33.35
CA ARG A 350 -16.54 18.17 33.14
C ARG A 350 -15.62 17.29 32.31
N SER A 351 -15.75 15.97 32.42
CA SER A 351 -15.00 15.04 31.59
C SER A 351 -15.55 14.99 30.16
N GLU A 352 -16.83 15.33 29.93
CA GLU A 352 -17.46 15.34 28.60
C GLU A 352 -16.87 16.44 27.71
N GLU A 353 -16.59 17.61 28.29
CA GLU A 353 -15.96 18.74 27.57
C GLU A 353 -14.49 18.47 27.20
N GLU A 354 -13.81 17.55 27.91
CA GLU A 354 -12.40 17.23 27.71
C GLU A 354 -12.16 15.94 26.89
N ALA A 355 -13.18 15.09 26.74
CA ALA A 355 -13.08 13.84 25.99
C ALA A 355 -13.21 14.09 24.48
N VAL A 356 -12.68 13.17 23.67
CA VAL A 356 -12.80 13.26 22.20
C VAL A 356 -14.26 13.22 21.78
N GLU A 357 -14.71 14.26 21.07
CA GLU A 357 -16.03 14.29 20.46
C GLU A 357 -16.13 13.24 19.34
N THR A 358 -17.20 12.45 19.40
CA THR A 358 -17.47 11.31 18.51
C THR A 358 -18.86 11.39 17.87
N ARG A 359 -19.69 12.37 18.25
CA ARG A 359 -21.05 12.55 17.74
C ARG A 359 -21.02 13.17 16.35
N GLY A 360 -21.87 12.65 15.45
CA GLY A 360 -22.22 13.29 14.17
C GLY A 360 -21.13 13.41 13.11
N GLY A 361 -19.86 13.21 13.45
CA GLY A 361 -18.73 13.47 12.56
C GLY A 361 -18.55 12.44 11.43
N ASP A 362 -18.08 12.93 10.29
CA ASP A 362 -17.43 12.14 9.26
C ASP A 362 -15.97 11.81 9.64
N ARG A 363 -15.24 11.13 8.76
CA ARG A 363 -13.84 10.74 8.99
C ARG A 363 -12.94 11.95 9.29
N ALA A 364 -13.15 13.05 8.58
CA ALA A 364 -12.38 14.28 8.75
C ALA A 364 -12.67 14.96 10.09
N ALA A 365 -13.94 15.04 10.51
CA ALA A 365 -14.33 15.58 11.81
C ALA A 365 -13.71 14.77 12.97
N LEU A 366 -13.77 13.45 12.92
CA LEU A 366 -13.18 12.63 13.99
C LEU A 366 -11.65 12.80 14.07
N ARG A 367 -10.98 12.91 12.91
CA ARG A 367 -9.54 13.24 12.85
C ARG A 367 -9.25 14.62 13.43
N TYR A 368 -10.06 15.62 13.12
CA TYR A 368 -9.97 16.95 13.71
C TYR A 368 -10.11 16.87 15.24
N HIS A 369 -11.15 16.22 15.76
CA HIS A 369 -11.38 16.11 17.21
C HIS A 369 -10.25 15.38 17.94
N LEU A 370 -9.66 14.33 17.35
CA LEU A 370 -8.48 13.65 17.92
C LEU A 370 -7.30 14.62 18.08
N LEU A 371 -7.01 15.41 17.04
CA LEU A 371 -5.91 16.38 17.07
C LEU A 371 -6.21 17.53 18.04
N ASP A 372 -7.41 18.09 17.98
CA ASP A 372 -7.81 19.24 18.79
C ASP A 372 -7.78 18.89 20.28
N THR A 373 -8.29 17.69 20.64
CA THR A 373 -8.22 17.17 22.02
C THR A 373 -6.77 16.96 22.46
N TRP A 374 -5.91 16.43 21.59
CA TRP A 374 -4.49 16.24 21.89
C TRP A 374 -3.76 17.57 22.10
N PHE A 375 -4.03 18.58 21.27
CA PHE A 375 -3.51 19.93 21.45
C PHE A 375 -4.06 20.60 22.72
N ALA A 376 -5.33 20.41 23.05
CA ALA A 376 -5.92 20.91 24.29
C ALA A 376 -5.24 20.28 25.53
N ALA A 377 -4.92 18.98 25.48
CA ALA A 377 -4.17 18.28 26.53
C ALA A 377 -2.71 18.78 26.64
N LEU A 378 -2.06 19.12 25.51
CA LEU A 378 -0.72 19.72 25.49
C LEU A 378 -0.73 21.15 26.06
N ILE A 379 -1.73 21.96 25.71
CA ILE A 379 -1.89 23.35 26.19
C ILE A 379 -2.24 23.38 27.68
N SER A 380 -3.10 22.47 28.15
CA SER A 380 -3.47 22.36 29.57
C SER A 380 -2.34 21.82 30.45
N GLY A 381 -1.29 21.24 29.86
CA GLY A 381 -0.13 20.72 30.59
C GLY A 381 -0.30 19.28 31.09
N ARG A 382 -1.35 18.56 30.66
CA ARG A 382 -1.49 17.11 30.90
C ARG A 382 -0.33 16.37 30.23
N PHE A 383 -0.05 16.73 28.97
CA PHE A 383 1.16 16.28 28.30
C PHE A 383 2.34 17.19 28.60
N ARG A 384 3.50 16.56 28.81
CA ARG A 384 4.76 17.21 29.15
C ARG A 384 4.66 18.11 30.41
N PRO A 385 4.22 17.57 31.56
CA PRO A 385 4.12 18.36 32.80
C PRO A 385 5.49 18.86 33.30
N GLU A 386 6.59 18.27 32.82
CA GLU A 386 7.97 18.66 33.16
C GLU A 386 8.40 20.03 32.61
N LEU A 387 7.63 20.64 31.69
CA LEU A 387 7.97 21.94 31.11
C LEU A 387 7.49 23.09 32.01
N PRO A 388 8.35 24.08 32.33
CA PRO A 388 8.04 25.20 33.23
C PRO A 388 7.23 26.30 32.52
N LEU A 389 6.15 25.92 31.81
CA LEU A 389 5.28 26.83 31.09
C LEU A 389 3.85 26.75 31.61
N GLY A 390 3.24 27.90 31.84
CA GLY A 390 1.82 28.03 32.14
C GLY A 390 0.92 27.74 30.92
N ARG A 391 -0.39 27.60 31.16
CA ARG A 391 -1.38 27.33 30.10
C ARG A 391 -1.39 28.40 29.01
N ASP A 392 -1.32 29.68 29.40
CA ASP A 392 -1.38 30.79 28.44
C ASP A 392 -0.09 30.90 27.62
N GLU A 393 1.08 30.63 28.20
CA GLU A 393 2.35 30.57 27.48
C GLU A 393 2.39 29.41 26.48
N ARG A 394 1.88 28.23 26.87
CA ARG A 394 1.72 27.09 25.95
C ARG A 394 0.77 27.43 24.80
N ARG A 395 -0.36 28.09 25.10
CA ARG A 395 -1.33 28.55 24.09
C ARG A 395 -0.68 29.54 23.11
N ALA A 396 0.05 30.54 23.62
CA ALA A 396 0.74 31.52 22.79
C ALA A 396 1.81 30.85 21.90
N ALA A 397 2.58 29.91 22.44
CA ALA A 397 3.56 29.15 21.64
C ALA A 397 2.87 28.39 20.49
N VAL A 398 1.72 27.75 20.74
CA VAL A 398 0.92 27.10 19.69
C VAL A 398 0.42 28.10 18.65
N HIS A 399 0.00 29.32 19.04
CA HIS A 399 -0.42 30.35 18.09
C HIS A 399 0.71 30.81 17.15
N TYR A 400 1.92 31.03 17.67
CA TYR A 400 3.09 31.34 16.84
C TYR A 400 3.42 30.21 15.85
N LEU A 401 3.40 28.95 16.32
CA LEU A 401 3.63 27.80 15.45
C LEU A 401 2.51 27.63 14.40
N SER A 402 1.26 27.97 14.73
CA SER A 402 0.15 27.97 13.78
C SER A 402 0.34 28.98 12.65
N ALA A 403 0.85 30.18 12.94
CA ALA A 403 1.16 31.17 11.91
C ALA A 403 2.30 30.69 10.99
N LEU A 404 3.38 30.15 11.57
CA LEU A 404 4.48 29.54 10.82
C LEU A 404 4.02 28.36 9.97
N ALA A 405 3.17 27.50 10.52
CA ALA A 405 2.61 26.37 9.81
C ALA A 405 1.79 26.84 8.60
N CYS A 406 0.90 27.82 8.79
CA CYS A 406 0.08 28.42 7.73
C CYS A 406 0.96 28.99 6.60
N ALA A 407 1.99 29.78 6.91
CA ALA A 407 2.92 30.30 5.92
C ALA A 407 3.65 29.18 5.14
N GLY A 408 4.05 28.10 5.83
CA GLY A 408 4.64 26.92 5.21
C GLY A 408 3.72 26.17 4.24
N LEU A 409 2.40 26.18 4.49
CA LEU A 409 1.41 25.57 3.58
C LEU A 409 1.37 26.28 2.22
N ALA A 410 1.57 27.61 2.20
CA ALA A 410 1.56 28.38 0.96
C ALA A 410 2.78 28.12 0.07
N SER A 411 3.89 27.64 0.65
CA SER A 411 5.14 27.33 -0.06
C SER A 411 5.39 25.83 -0.23
N ASP A 412 4.43 24.96 0.10
CA ASP A 412 4.57 23.49 0.13
C ASP A 412 5.86 23.02 0.85
N SER A 413 6.16 23.61 2.01
CA SER A 413 7.38 23.34 2.76
C SER A 413 7.11 23.02 4.23
N CYS A 414 7.79 21.99 4.74
CA CYS A 414 7.85 21.69 6.17
C CYS A 414 8.92 22.52 6.91
N GLU A 415 9.81 23.20 6.19
CA GLU A 415 10.82 24.11 6.75
C GLU A 415 10.40 25.55 6.47
N VAL A 416 10.24 26.32 7.53
CA VAL A 416 9.72 27.70 7.47
C VAL A 416 10.68 28.61 8.19
N HIS A 417 11.08 29.71 7.53
CA HIS A 417 11.93 30.72 8.14
C HIS A 417 11.08 31.65 9.02
N PHE A 418 11.66 32.18 10.10
CA PHE A 418 10.94 33.15 10.94
C PHE A 418 10.53 34.40 10.14
N THR A 419 11.33 34.78 9.13
CA THR A 419 11.09 35.90 8.21
C THR A 419 9.87 35.72 7.31
N ASP A 420 9.40 34.48 7.11
CA ASP A 420 8.19 34.23 6.30
C ASP A 420 6.92 34.77 6.97
N VAL A 421 6.95 34.98 8.30
CA VAL A 421 5.84 35.52 9.10
C VAL A 421 6.19 36.89 9.69
N LEU A 422 7.42 37.07 10.19
CA LEU A 422 7.90 38.30 10.82
C LEU A 422 9.27 38.70 10.26
N ASP A 423 9.31 39.72 9.41
CA ASP A 423 10.56 40.36 8.99
C ASP A 423 10.89 41.54 9.91
N GLU A 424 11.85 41.35 10.82
CA GLU A 424 12.34 42.38 11.74
C GLU A 424 13.03 43.55 11.02
N GLN A 425 13.49 43.34 9.78
CA GLN A 425 14.27 44.32 8.99
C GLN A 425 13.37 45.17 8.08
N ASN A 426 12.17 44.69 7.73
CA ASN A 426 11.23 45.42 6.88
C ASN A 426 9.76 45.25 7.33
N PRO A 427 9.32 45.95 8.40
CA PRO A 427 7.97 45.84 8.97
C PRO A 427 6.83 46.26 8.03
N LEU A 428 7.14 46.85 6.87
CA LEU A 428 6.18 47.46 5.95
C LEU A 428 5.68 46.51 4.84
N ARG A 429 6.22 45.29 4.71
CA ARG A 429 5.74 44.28 3.74
C ARG A 429 5.92 42.84 4.26
N PRO A 430 5.03 42.34 5.15
CA PRO A 430 4.98 40.91 5.44
C PRO A 430 4.65 40.13 4.16
N ARG A 431 5.21 38.91 4.04
CA ARG A 431 4.97 38.03 2.88
C ARG A 431 3.49 37.65 2.74
N TYR A 432 2.78 37.50 3.87
CA TYR A 432 1.35 37.25 3.97
C TYR A 432 0.73 38.12 5.09
N PRO A 433 0.21 39.33 4.78
CA PRO A 433 -0.28 40.28 5.79
C PRO A 433 -1.46 39.75 6.62
N GLU A 434 -2.30 38.89 6.05
CA GLU A 434 -3.49 38.34 6.70
C GLU A 434 -3.13 37.40 7.85
N ILE A 435 -2.07 36.61 7.67
CA ILE A 435 -1.55 35.68 8.71
C ILE A 435 -0.98 36.48 9.88
N LEU A 436 -0.24 37.55 9.59
CA LEU A 436 0.36 38.39 10.62
C LEU A 436 -0.70 39.14 11.43
N ALA A 437 -1.72 39.71 10.77
CA ALA A 437 -2.82 40.40 11.44
C ALA A 437 -3.55 39.48 12.41
N GLU A 438 -3.85 38.25 12.00
CA GLU A 438 -4.50 37.25 12.85
C GLU A 438 -3.58 36.77 13.99
N LEU A 439 -2.26 36.68 13.76
CA LEU A 439 -1.30 36.32 14.79
C LEU A 439 -1.28 37.39 15.89
N VAL A 440 -1.10 38.66 15.52
CA VAL A 440 -1.06 39.80 16.46
C VAL A 440 -2.31 39.81 17.33
N ARG A 441 -3.49 39.61 16.73
CA ARG A 441 -4.77 39.54 17.45
C ARG A 441 -4.84 38.39 18.47
N ARG A 442 -4.20 37.24 18.21
CA ARG A 442 -4.23 36.06 19.10
C ARG A 442 -3.16 36.07 20.19
N VAL A 443 -2.09 36.87 20.04
CA VAL A 443 -0.95 36.91 20.98
C VAL A 443 -0.77 38.28 21.65
N GLU A 444 -1.77 39.16 21.59
CA GLU A 444 -1.72 40.54 22.12
C GLU A 444 -1.25 40.60 23.58
N ASP A 445 -1.66 39.65 24.42
CA ASP A 445 -1.30 39.57 25.85
C ASP A 445 -0.06 38.69 26.14
N SER A 446 0.62 38.17 25.11
CA SER A 446 1.74 37.23 25.27
C SER A 446 3.08 37.93 25.48
N LYS A 447 3.89 37.38 26.40
CA LYS A 447 5.29 37.79 26.60
C LYS A 447 6.29 37.01 25.74
N LEU A 448 5.83 35.99 25.01
CA LEU A 448 6.69 35.17 24.14
C LEU A 448 6.91 35.87 22.80
N ASP A 449 8.15 35.82 22.30
CA ASP A 449 8.50 36.11 20.92
C ASP A 449 8.48 34.83 20.06
N ILE A 450 8.61 34.98 18.73
CA ILE A 450 8.54 33.85 17.80
C ILE A 450 9.68 32.82 18.01
N ARG A 451 10.87 33.26 18.42
CA ARG A 451 12.04 32.38 18.60
C ARG A 451 11.92 31.56 19.88
N LEU A 452 11.47 32.18 20.96
CA LEU A 452 11.20 31.54 22.25
C LEU A 452 10.01 30.60 22.12
N ALA A 453 8.95 31.01 21.42
CA ALA A 453 7.83 30.13 21.07
C ALA A 453 8.29 28.89 20.28
N ALA A 454 9.19 29.05 19.29
CA ALA A 454 9.76 27.94 18.54
C ALA A 454 10.62 27.01 19.42
N HIS A 455 11.44 27.57 20.32
CA HIS A 455 12.21 26.77 21.29
C HIS A 455 11.29 25.92 22.17
N TRP A 456 10.24 26.52 22.74
CA TRP A 456 9.25 25.79 23.53
C TRP A 456 8.45 24.79 22.69
N GLY A 457 8.12 25.14 21.45
CA GLY A 457 7.58 24.24 20.44
C GLY A 457 8.40 22.98 20.25
N ALA A 458 9.72 23.11 20.17
CA ALA A 458 10.63 21.98 20.07
C ALA A 458 10.66 21.12 21.33
N ARG A 459 10.63 21.74 22.51
CA ARG A 459 10.53 21.01 23.78
C ARG A 459 9.20 20.30 23.98
N MET A 460 8.12 20.82 23.39
CA MET A 460 6.81 20.17 23.33
C MET A 460 6.74 19.05 22.27
N GLY A 461 7.77 18.91 21.42
CA GLY A 461 7.83 17.88 20.38
C GLY A 461 7.09 18.24 19.09
N LEU A 462 6.75 19.51 18.86
CA LEU A 462 6.00 19.95 17.68
C LEU A 462 6.90 20.26 16.47
N VAL A 463 8.10 20.80 16.72
CA VAL A 463 9.04 21.26 15.69
C VAL A 463 10.50 20.95 16.05
N GLU A 464 11.40 20.96 15.06
CA GLU A 464 12.85 21.06 15.28
C GLU A 464 13.29 22.49 14.97
N VAL A 465 14.18 23.04 15.79
CA VAL A 465 14.74 24.39 15.57
C VAL A 465 16.16 24.25 15.03
N SER A 466 16.45 24.92 13.91
CA SER A 466 17.78 24.94 13.30
C SER A 466 18.12 26.34 12.81
N GLY A 467 18.79 27.14 13.63
CA GLY A 467 19.17 28.51 13.26
C GLY A 467 17.96 29.46 13.22
N ASP A 468 17.63 30.00 12.05
CA ASP A 468 16.54 30.96 11.80
C ASP A 468 15.25 30.32 11.25
N LYS A 469 15.18 28.99 11.28
CA LYS A 469 14.04 28.22 10.75
C LYS A 469 13.53 27.17 11.72
N VAL A 470 12.25 26.85 11.55
CA VAL A 470 11.58 25.72 12.19
C VAL A 470 11.29 24.65 11.15
N ARG A 471 11.36 23.39 11.58
CA ARG A 471 10.97 22.24 10.78
C ARG A 471 9.84 21.49 11.47
N PHE A 472 8.71 21.33 10.80
CA PHE A 472 7.62 20.47 11.28
C PHE A 472 7.98 19.00 11.04
N GLN A 473 7.90 18.18 12.09
CA GLN A 473 8.25 16.75 12.02
C GLN A 473 7.14 15.92 11.36
N HIS A 474 5.88 16.35 11.51
CA HIS A 474 4.70 15.63 11.04
C HIS A 474 3.79 16.51 10.20
N SER A 475 3.48 16.06 8.98
CA SER A 475 2.63 16.77 8.01
C SER A 475 1.23 17.07 8.53
N VAL A 476 0.62 16.12 9.23
CA VAL A 476 -0.72 16.27 9.82
C VAL A 476 -0.73 17.33 10.94
N ILE A 477 0.34 17.42 11.72
CA ILE A 477 0.48 18.43 12.78
C ILE A 477 0.61 19.82 12.15
N GLN A 478 1.44 19.97 11.11
CA GLN A 478 1.54 21.21 10.35
C GLN A 478 0.18 21.61 9.75
N ALA A 479 -0.52 20.67 9.12
CA ALA A 479 -1.83 20.91 8.52
C ALA A 479 -2.88 21.34 9.55
N HIS A 480 -2.93 20.71 10.72
CA HIS A 480 -3.83 21.10 11.81
C HIS A 480 -3.50 22.48 12.38
N LEU A 481 -2.22 22.76 12.62
CA LEU A 481 -1.75 24.06 13.08
C LEU A 481 -2.10 25.17 12.07
N GLY A 482 -1.93 24.91 10.77
CA GLY A 482 -2.30 25.83 9.69
C GLY A 482 -3.82 25.99 9.53
N ALA A 483 -4.61 24.92 9.70
CA ALA A 483 -6.07 24.96 9.65
C ALA A 483 -6.67 26.02 10.59
N ARG A 484 -6.05 26.23 11.76
CA ARG A 484 -6.46 27.24 12.75
C ARG A 484 -6.37 28.68 12.25
N PHE A 485 -5.63 28.96 11.19
CA PHE A 485 -5.47 30.29 10.59
C PHE A 485 -6.17 30.40 9.22
N MET A 486 -6.84 29.34 8.73
CA MET A 486 -7.50 29.36 7.41
C MET A 486 -8.61 30.40 7.32
N ASN A 487 -9.31 30.71 8.40
CA ASN A 487 -10.32 31.78 8.40
C ASN A 487 -9.75 33.15 8.03
N ALA A 488 -8.48 33.43 8.32
CA ALA A 488 -7.85 34.69 7.94
C ALA A 488 -7.56 34.78 6.44
N VAL A 489 -7.48 33.64 5.74
CA VAL A 489 -7.11 33.58 4.32
C VAL A 489 -8.29 33.16 3.40
N ILE A 490 -9.35 32.56 3.95
CA ILE A 490 -10.60 32.15 3.25
C ILE A 490 -11.78 33.02 3.73
N HIS A 491 -11.66 34.35 3.65
CA HIS A 491 -12.69 35.31 4.08
C HIS A 491 -13.12 36.20 2.89
N PRO A 492 -14.39 36.68 2.80
CA PRO A 492 -14.87 37.46 1.64
C PRO A 492 -14.17 38.81 1.45
N GLU A 493 -13.53 39.32 2.51
CA GLU A 493 -12.70 40.53 2.46
C GLU A 493 -11.36 40.31 1.73
N VAL A 494 -10.97 39.04 1.49
CA VAL A 494 -9.79 38.65 0.73
C VAL A 494 -10.17 38.50 -0.75
N PRO A 495 -9.45 39.14 -1.70
CA PRO A 495 -9.82 39.10 -3.12
C PRO A 495 -9.89 37.67 -3.67
N ALA A 496 -10.99 37.32 -4.35
CA ALA A 496 -11.18 36.01 -4.98
C ALA A 496 -10.24 35.73 -6.18
N ASN A 497 -9.59 36.77 -6.70
CA ASN A 497 -8.66 36.71 -7.83
C ASN A 497 -7.21 36.76 -7.36
N SER A 498 -6.34 36.04 -8.06
CA SER A 498 -4.93 35.97 -7.71
C SER A 498 -4.24 37.33 -7.84
N ARG A 499 -3.64 37.80 -6.73
CA ARG A 499 -2.76 38.95 -6.67
C ARG A 499 -1.46 38.54 -5.98
N GLU A 500 -0.31 38.93 -6.51
CA GLU A 500 1.00 38.66 -5.89
C GLU A 500 1.02 39.16 -4.44
N GLY A 501 1.46 38.31 -3.50
CA GLY A 501 1.51 38.62 -2.06
C GLY A 501 0.31 38.18 -1.22
N HIS A 502 -0.68 37.50 -1.81
CA HIS A 502 -1.79 36.86 -1.08
C HIS A 502 -1.60 35.33 -0.97
N PHE A 503 -2.32 34.68 -0.06
CA PHE A 503 -2.16 33.26 0.26
C PHE A 503 -2.53 32.30 -0.90
N PHE A 504 -3.76 32.34 -1.41
CA PHE A 504 -4.28 31.36 -2.39
C PHE A 504 -3.70 31.42 -3.82
N PRO A 505 -3.02 32.48 -4.25
CA PRO A 505 -2.17 32.45 -5.45
C PRO A 505 -0.96 31.53 -5.28
N ALA A 506 -0.12 31.77 -4.27
CA ALA A 506 1.06 30.97 -4.01
C ALA A 506 0.70 29.52 -3.64
N ALA A 507 -0.31 29.35 -2.77
CA ALA A 507 -0.69 28.04 -2.25
C ALA A 507 -1.29 27.11 -3.31
N LEU A 508 -1.97 27.62 -4.35
CA LEU A 508 -2.62 26.81 -5.38
C LEU A 508 -1.80 26.65 -6.66
N GLU A 509 -0.67 27.36 -6.81
CA GLU A 509 0.29 27.12 -7.90
C GLU A 509 0.93 25.73 -7.80
N ARG A 510 1.29 25.33 -6.57
CA ARG A 510 1.83 23.99 -6.25
C ARG A 510 1.23 23.51 -4.91
N PRO A 511 -0.05 23.08 -4.90
CA PRO A 511 -0.73 22.78 -3.65
C PRO A 511 -0.10 21.58 -2.94
N GLY A 512 0.41 21.77 -1.73
CA GLY A 512 0.92 20.67 -0.90
C GLY A 512 -0.18 19.72 -0.43
N ARG A 513 0.19 18.50 -0.03
CA ARG A 513 -0.78 17.58 0.62
C ARG A 513 -1.27 18.16 1.94
N GLU A 514 -0.39 18.85 2.65
CA GLU A 514 -0.60 19.50 3.93
C GLU A 514 -1.65 20.60 3.82
N LEU A 515 -1.64 21.38 2.73
CA LEU A 515 -2.65 22.39 2.44
C LEU A 515 -4.03 21.76 2.27
N LEU A 516 -4.14 20.68 1.48
CA LEU A 516 -5.42 19.99 1.27
C LEU A 516 -5.98 19.42 2.58
N ILE A 517 -5.12 18.84 3.42
CA ILE A 517 -5.52 18.38 4.76
C ILE A 517 -5.98 19.57 5.61
N ALA A 518 -5.26 20.69 5.59
CA ALA A 518 -5.60 21.88 6.37
C ALA A 518 -6.96 22.46 5.98
N MET A 519 -7.27 22.55 4.68
CA MET A 519 -8.57 23.02 4.18
C MET A 519 -9.72 22.08 4.58
N VAL A 520 -9.50 20.76 4.48
CA VAL A 520 -10.49 19.75 4.93
C VAL A 520 -10.72 19.85 6.44
N LEU A 521 -9.66 19.93 7.26
CA LEU A 521 -9.78 20.11 8.71
C LEU A 521 -10.48 21.43 9.05
N TYR A 522 -10.15 22.51 8.34
CA TYR A 522 -10.78 23.82 8.53
C TYR A 522 -12.30 23.77 8.31
N SER A 523 -12.76 23.07 7.27
CA SER A 523 -14.20 22.88 7.02
C SER A 523 -14.95 22.08 8.09
N ARG A 524 -14.26 21.61 9.14
CA ARG A 524 -14.82 20.94 10.33
C ARG A 524 -14.66 21.74 11.61
N THR A 525 -14.06 22.94 11.56
CA THR A 525 -13.99 23.85 12.70
C THR A 525 -15.26 24.70 12.80
N PRO A 526 -15.58 25.26 13.98
CA PRO A 526 -16.69 26.19 14.13
C PRO A 526 -16.59 27.41 13.20
N GLU A 527 -15.38 27.92 12.96
CA GLU A 527 -15.14 29.07 12.07
C GLU A 527 -15.27 28.72 10.59
N GLY A 528 -14.93 27.48 10.20
CA GLY A 528 -15.05 27.02 8.80
C GLY A 528 -16.40 26.41 8.44
N SER A 529 -17.29 26.20 9.43
CA SER A 529 -18.66 25.70 9.21
C SER A 529 -19.57 26.80 8.65
N CYS A 530 -20.49 26.45 7.75
CA CYS A 530 -21.44 27.42 7.20
C CYS A 530 -22.59 27.64 8.17
N ARG A 531 -22.77 28.91 8.59
CA ARG A 531 -23.88 29.33 9.44
C ARG A 531 -25.09 29.59 8.56
N HIS A 532 -25.87 28.56 8.28
CA HIS A 532 -27.23 28.75 7.79
C HIS A 532 -28.10 29.05 9.01
N ALA A 533 -28.69 30.24 9.06
CA ALA A 533 -29.52 30.65 10.19
C ALA A 533 -30.67 29.63 10.35
N GLU A 534 -30.75 28.97 11.50
CA GLU A 534 -31.94 28.26 11.93
C GLU A 534 -33.03 29.31 12.18
N GLU A 535 -33.83 29.62 11.17
CA GLU A 535 -35.09 30.36 11.36
C GLU A 535 -36.10 29.44 12.06
N GLU A 536 -36.05 29.38 13.39
CA GLU A 536 -37.20 29.01 14.21
C GLU A 536 -37.54 30.12 15.21
N HIS A 537 -38.60 30.85 14.87
CA HIS A 537 -39.50 31.64 15.72
C HIS A 537 -38.96 32.91 16.41
N GLY A 538 -39.37 34.07 15.87
CA GLY A 538 -39.68 35.24 16.69
C GLY A 538 -39.28 36.59 16.10
N ASP A 539 -40.30 37.34 15.70
CA ASP A 539 -40.38 38.80 15.61
C ASP A 539 -39.90 39.52 14.33
N GLU A 540 -40.91 40.14 13.72
CA GLU A 540 -40.87 41.10 12.63
C GLU A 540 -39.93 42.27 12.94
N ALA A 541 -38.86 42.43 12.14
CA ALA A 541 -38.42 43.70 11.56
C ALA A 541 -36.98 43.60 11.04
N SER A 542 -36.79 43.54 9.73
CA SER A 542 -35.74 44.26 8.99
C SER A 542 -35.79 43.92 7.49
N GLU A 543 -36.80 44.45 6.80
CA GLU A 543 -36.69 44.65 5.35
C GLU A 543 -35.76 45.85 5.10
N ALA A 544 -34.49 45.58 4.80
CA ALA A 544 -33.62 46.36 3.90
C ALA A 544 -32.16 45.92 4.06
N HIS A 545 -31.68 45.05 3.16
CA HIS A 545 -30.42 45.20 2.42
C HIS A 545 -30.09 43.92 1.62
N GLY A 546 -30.07 44.06 0.28
CA GLY A 546 -29.26 43.29 -0.68
C GLY A 546 -29.33 41.76 -0.63
N GLY A 547 -30.04 41.16 -1.59
CA GLY A 547 -30.03 39.71 -1.87
C GLY A 547 -28.70 39.19 -2.41
N GLY A 548 -27.67 39.16 -1.57
CA GLY A 548 -26.47 38.35 -1.78
C GLY A 548 -26.58 37.04 -1.01
N GLN A 549 -26.23 35.92 -1.64
CA GLN A 549 -26.13 34.64 -0.94
C GLN A 549 -25.23 34.78 0.31
N PRO A 550 -25.62 34.24 1.47
CA PRO A 550 -24.79 34.29 2.67
C PRO A 550 -23.43 33.63 2.42
N TRP A 551 -22.34 34.30 2.82
CA TRP A 551 -20.99 33.77 2.64
C TRP A 551 -20.82 32.44 3.37
N CYS A 552 -20.35 31.43 2.64
CA CYS A 552 -20.09 30.09 3.15
C CYS A 552 -18.62 29.71 2.85
N ALA A 553 -17.83 29.54 3.91
CA ALA A 553 -16.41 29.18 3.81
C ALA A 553 -16.19 27.81 3.13
N VAL A 554 -17.15 26.89 3.29
CA VAL A 554 -17.16 25.57 2.65
C VAL A 554 -17.28 25.70 1.14
N SER A 555 -18.30 26.41 0.64
CA SER A 555 -18.51 26.63 -0.80
C SER A 555 -17.32 27.36 -1.43
N ALA A 556 -16.79 28.39 -0.77
CA ALA A 556 -15.61 29.12 -1.24
C ALA A 556 -14.37 28.23 -1.35
N SER A 557 -14.12 27.38 -0.35
CA SER A 557 -13.00 26.44 -0.35
C SER A 557 -13.14 25.38 -1.44
N ARG A 558 -14.35 24.84 -1.63
CA ARG A 558 -14.67 23.89 -2.71
C ARG A 558 -14.38 24.51 -4.08
N ASP A 559 -14.89 25.70 -4.35
CA ASP A 559 -14.79 26.34 -5.66
C ASP A 559 -13.35 26.73 -6.01
N LEU A 560 -12.53 27.06 -5.01
CA LEU A 560 -11.09 27.24 -5.18
C LEU A 560 -10.39 25.94 -5.62
N LEU A 561 -10.68 24.83 -4.94
CA LEU A 561 -10.08 23.53 -5.24
C LEU A 561 -10.53 22.97 -6.59
N VAL A 562 -11.82 23.10 -6.92
CA VAL A 562 -12.37 22.65 -8.21
C VAL A 562 -11.74 23.44 -9.37
N ARG A 563 -11.55 24.76 -9.23
CA ARG A 563 -10.85 25.57 -10.24
C ARG A 563 -9.38 25.17 -10.37
N ALA A 564 -8.69 24.94 -9.26
CA ALA A 564 -7.30 24.47 -9.27
C ALA A 564 -7.16 23.09 -9.93
N ALA A 565 -8.09 22.17 -9.65
CA ALA A 565 -8.13 20.84 -10.26
C ALA A 565 -8.32 20.91 -11.77
N GLY A 566 -9.25 21.76 -12.23
CA GLY A 566 -9.47 22.01 -13.65
C GLY A 566 -8.22 22.56 -14.36
N LYS A 567 -7.51 23.52 -13.75
CA LYS A 567 -6.24 24.03 -14.29
C LYS A 567 -5.15 22.96 -14.36
N ALA A 568 -4.98 22.17 -13.31
CA ALA A 568 -4.00 21.07 -13.28
C ALA A 568 -4.31 19.98 -14.33
N GLN A 569 -5.59 19.81 -14.67
CA GLN A 569 -6.03 18.88 -15.70
C GLN A 569 -5.85 19.43 -17.12
N MET A 570 -6.15 20.72 -17.34
CA MET A 570 -6.11 21.37 -18.66
C MET A 570 -4.73 21.82 -19.10
N ALA A 571 -3.72 21.83 -18.21
CA ALA A 571 -2.36 22.22 -18.52
C ALA A 571 -1.75 21.33 -19.63
N THR A 572 -1.95 21.73 -20.88
CA THR A 572 -1.27 21.21 -22.07
C THR A 572 0.11 21.86 -22.15
N GLY A 573 1.06 21.20 -22.82
CA GLY A 573 2.47 21.61 -22.85
C GLY A 573 2.76 22.98 -23.49
N GLU A 574 1.75 23.72 -23.92
CA GLU A 574 1.87 25.03 -24.56
C GLU A 574 1.74 26.19 -23.56
N ASP A 575 0.91 26.09 -22.51
CA ASP A 575 0.68 27.17 -21.53
C ASP A 575 1.84 27.37 -20.54
N ALA A 576 2.77 26.42 -20.44
CA ALA A 576 3.96 26.55 -19.59
C ALA A 576 5.04 27.49 -20.17
N ALA A 577 4.84 28.00 -21.39
CA ALA A 577 5.76 28.94 -22.04
C ALA A 577 5.73 30.35 -21.43
N ASP A 578 4.62 30.73 -20.79
CA ASP A 578 4.39 32.10 -20.28
C ASP A 578 4.46 32.23 -18.76
N ALA A 579 4.96 31.21 -18.04
CA ALA A 579 5.23 31.33 -16.61
C ALA A 579 6.47 32.25 -16.39
N PRO A 580 6.33 33.40 -15.71
CA PRO A 580 7.44 34.32 -15.50
C PRO A 580 8.42 33.71 -14.50
N GLY A 581 9.57 33.21 -14.98
CA GLY A 581 10.61 32.65 -14.11
C GLY A 581 11.60 31.67 -14.73
N CYS A 582 11.43 31.24 -15.99
CA CYS A 582 12.48 30.48 -16.67
C CYS A 582 13.54 31.45 -17.24
N PRO A 583 14.82 31.37 -16.84
CA PRO A 583 15.86 32.14 -17.52
C PRO A 583 16.00 31.61 -18.95
N ASP A 584 15.83 32.53 -19.90
CA ASP A 584 16.03 32.30 -21.33
C ASP A 584 17.44 31.70 -21.56
N PRO A 585 17.58 30.49 -22.12
CA PRO A 585 18.89 29.90 -22.38
C PRO A 585 19.60 30.57 -23.56
N GLN A 586 19.03 31.62 -24.17
CA GLN A 586 19.65 32.40 -25.24
C GLN A 586 20.35 33.66 -24.72
N GLY A 587 21.16 33.50 -23.68
CA GLY A 587 22.20 34.49 -23.36
C GLY A 587 23.24 34.54 -24.48
N ARG A 588 23.18 35.58 -25.32
CA ARG A 588 24.23 35.92 -26.29
C ARG A 588 25.60 35.89 -25.61
N THR A 589 26.44 34.94 -25.99
CA THR A 589 27.87 34.94 -25.69
C THR A 589 28.60 35.77 -26.75
N PRO A 590 29.63 36.57 -26.38
CA PRO A 590 30.40 37.35 -27.34
C PRO A 590 31.32 36.45 -28.18
N GLU A 591 31.48 36.84 -29.43
CA GLU A 591 32.26 36.22 -30.49
C GLU A 591 33.70 35.84 -30.09
N LEU A 592 34.12 34.62 -30.46
CA LEU A 592 35.51 34.19 -30.61
C LEU A 592 35.61 33.30 -31.86
N PRO A 593 36.69 33.36 -32.66
CA PRO A 593 36.69 32.86 -34.03
C PRO A 593 37.19 31.41 -34.19
N ASP A 594 36.54 30.73 -35.14
CA ASP A 594 36.99 29.65 -36.02
C ASP A 594 37.83 28.48 -35.47
N VAL A 595 37.17 27.32 -35.35
CA VAL A 595 37.81 26.00 -35.45
C VAL A 595 36.97 25.11 -36.39
N PRO A 596 37.55 24.47 -37.43
CA PRO A 596 36.79 23.69 -38.40
C PRO A 596 36.44 22.29 -37.87
N GLN A 597 35.16 21.90 -38.03
CA GLN A 597 34.68 20.54 -37.79
C GLN A 597 35.18 19.56 -38.87
N PRO A 598 35.56 18.32 -38.51
CA PRO A 598 35.63 17.22 -39.45
C PRO A 598 34.29 16.46 -39.48
N GLN A 599 33.82 16.24 -40.70
CA GLN A 599 32.69 15.41 -41.07
C GLN A 599 32.96 13.93 -40.74
N GLY A 600 31.99 13.22 -40.14
CA GLY A 600 32.11 11.77 -39.96
C GLY A 600 31.00 11.11 -39.13
N ARG A 601 29.97 10.61 -39.83
CA ARG A 601 29.07 9.46 -39.58
C ARG A 601 28.90 8.88 -38.15
N SER A 602 27.62 8.65 -37.84
CA SER A 602 27.03 7.59 -36.98
C SER A 602 26.71 7.97 -35.53
N ALA A 603 25.46 8.37 -35.27
CA ALA A 603 24.81 8.24 -33.95
C ALA A 603 23.27 8.35 -34.07
N GLU A 604 22.60 7.28 -34.48
CA GLU A 604 21.23 7.03 -34.04
C GLU A 604 21.29 6.50 -32.61
N LEU A 605 21.15 7.35 -31.59
CA LEU A 605 20.74 6.90 -30.24
C LEU A 605 20.33 8.09 -29.36
N HIS A 606 19.26 7.90 -28.61
CA HIS A 606 18.74 8.73 -27.51
C HIS A 606 18.04 10.05 -27.87
N ARG A 607 16.76 9.95 -28.30
CA ARG A 607 15.76 10.98 -27.95
C ARG A 607 15.35 10.78 -26.49
N VAL A 608 15.87 11.62 -25.60
CA VAL A 608 15.32 11.80 -24.26
C VAL A 608 13.94 12.45 -24.42
N PRO A 609 12.87 11.96 -23.76
CA PRO A 609 11.57 12.64 -23.81
C PRO A 609 11.71 14.03 -23.20
N ASP A 610 11.14 15.02 -23.90
CA ASP A 610 11.20 16.44 -23.58
C ASP A 610 10.68 16.73 -22.16
N ALA A 611 11.38 17.57 -21.38
CA ALA A 611 11.07 17.88 -19.98
C ALA A 611 9.63 18.37 -19.78
N ARG A 612 9.04 18.96 -20.83
CA ARG A 612 7.65 19.44 -20.89
C ARG A 612 6.60 18.33 -20.82
N GLN A 613 6.86 17.16 -21.42
CA GLN A 613 5.91 16.03 -21.33
C GLN A 613 5.94 15.35 -19.96
N LEU A 614 7.02 15.57 -19.19
CA LEU A 614 7.20 14.98 -17.86
C LEU A 614 6.41 15.74 -16.79
N SER A 615 6.31 17.08 -16.87
CA SER A 615 5.54 17.91 -15.92
C SER A 615 4.03 17.68 -16.04
N ILE A 616 3.50 17.55 -17.26
CA ILE A 616 2.06 17.35 -17.52
C ILE A 616 1.53 16.08 -16.81
N ARG A 617 2.31 15.00 -16.82
CA ARG A 617 1.89 13.70 -16.24
C ARG A 617 1.82 13.68 -14.71
N THR A 618 2.54 14.56 -14.02
CA THR A 618 2.46 14.71 -12.57
C THR A 618 1.23 15.52 -12.14
N LEU A 619 0.72 16.40 -13.02
CA LEU A 619 -0.41 17.27 -12.72
C LEU A 619 -1.75 16.51 -12.65
N HIS A 620 -1.94 15.42 -13.42
CA HIS A 620 -3.16 14.61 -13.36
C HIS A 620 -3.36 13.88 -12.02
N ALA A 621 -2.29 13.31 -11.44
CA ALA A 621 -2.38 12.70 -10.11
C ALA A 621 -2.73 13.76 -9.05
N LYS A 622 -2.23 14.98 -9.23
CA LYS A 622 -2.53 16.10 -8.35
C LYS A 622 -3.97 16.61 -8.48
N ALA A 623 -4.50 16.64 -9.70
CA ALA A 623 -5.91 16.96 -9.95
C ALA A 623 -6.83 16.01 -9.18
N LEU A 624 -6.51 14.71 -9.12
CA LEU A 624 -7.29 13.74 -8.33
C LEU A 624 -7.27 14.06 -6.83
N GLU A 625 -6.12 14.46 -6.27
CA GLU A 625 -6.05 14.87 -4.85
C GLU A 625 -6.89 16.12 -4.56
N LEU A 626 -6.90 17.09 -5.48
CA LEU A 626 -7.68 18.32 -5.38
C LEU A 626 -9.19 18.03 -5.44
N TYR A 627 -9.63 17.21 -6.39
CA TYR A 627 -11.03 16.78 -6.48
C TYR A 627 -11.47 15.99 -5.23
N ALA A 628 -10.60 15.14 -4.69
CA ALA A 628 -10.91 14.40 -3.46
C ALA A 628 -11.12 15.33 -2.26
N ALA A 629 -10.26 16.33 -2.07
CA ALA A 629 -10.42 17.33 -1.01
C ALA A 629 -11.67 18.18 -1.21
N ALA A 630 -12.00 18.55 -2.45
CA ALA A 630 -13.21 19.29 -2.79
C ALA A 630 -14.49 18.50 -2.43
N LEU A 631 -14.55 17.19 -2.73
CA LEU A 631 -15.67 16.32 -2.35
C LEU A 631 -15.83 16.19 -0.84
N GLU A 632 -14.71 16.06 -0.09
CA GLU A 632 -14.74 16.03 1.37
C GLU A 632 -15.28 17.33 1.94
N ILE A 633 -14.82 18.49 1.45
CA ILE A 633 -15.31 19.80 1.89
C ILE A 633 -16.79 19.98 1.56
N ASP A 634 -17.19 19.71 0.32
CA ASP A 634 -18.59 19.83 -0.15
C ASP A 634 -19.55 18.94 0.65
N SER A 635 -19.09 17.81 1.19
CA SER A 635 -19.95 16.89 1.95
C SER A 635 -20.58 17.44 3.23
N VAL A 636 -20.14 18.61 3.73
CA VAL A 636 -20.78 19.32 4.86
C VAL A 636 -21.48 20.62 4.46
N ASP A 637 -21.39 21.02 3.19
CA ASP A 637 -22.14 22.16 2.66
C ASP A 637 -23.64 21.88 2.79
N ALA A 638 -24.45 22.87 3.16
CA ALA A 638 -25.90 22.70 3.23
C ALA A 638 -26.50 22.36 1.85
N GLU A 639 -25.90 22.88 0.78
CA GLU A 639 -26.26 22.62 -0.61
C GLU A 639 -25.08 21.98 -1.36
N PRO A 640 -24.81 20.68 -1.15
CA PRO A 640 -23.65 20.02 -1.76
C PRO A 640 -23.79 19.91 -3.27
N GLN A 641 -22.69 20.19 -3.98
CA GLN A 641 -22.55 20.11 -5.43
C GLN A 641 -21.79 18.86 -5.90
N GLN A 642 -21.81 17.77 -5.11
CA GLN A 642 -21.11 16.52 -5.41
C GLN A 642 -21.34 16.01 -6.83
N HIS A 643 -22.57 16.13 -7.35
CA HIS A 643 -22.92 15.74 -8.72
C HIS A 643 -22.05 16.46 -9.76
N LEU A 644 -21.88 17.79 -9.66
CA LEU A 644 -21.09 18.59 -10.60
C LEU A 644 -19.61 18.21 -10.57
N ILE A 645 -19.06 17.97 -9.37
CA ILE A 645 -17.66 17.54 -9.20
C ILE A 645 -17.47 16.15 -9.81
N ALA A 646 -18.39 15.23 -9.52
CA ALA A 646 -18.34 13.85 -10.00
C ALA A 646 -18.51 13.76 -11.52
N MET A 647 -19.36 14.60 -12.11
CA MET A 647 -19.54 14.71 -13.55
C MET A 647 -18.24 15.13 -14.24
N ARG A 648 -17.58 16.19 -13.75
CA ARG A 648 -16.26 16.61 -14.27
C ARG A 648 -15.22 15.50 -14.18
N LEU A 649 -15.20 14.78 -13.07
CA LEU A 649 -14.33 13.62 -12.88
C LEU A 649 -14.64 12.50 -13.89
N ALA A 650 -15.90 12.19 -14.13
CA ALA A 650 -16.32 11.15 -15.06
C ALA A 650 -15.90 11.49 -16.51
N THR A 651 -16.11 12.73 -16.95
CA THR A 651 -15.68 13.21 -18.28
C THR A 651 -14.15 13.12 -18.44
N ALA A 652 -13.41 13.49 -17.41
CA ALA A 652 -11.94 13.46 -17.39
C ALA A 652 -11.35 12.05 -17.34
N TRP A 653 -12.10 11.09 -16.82
CA TRP A 653 -11.58 9.83 -16.31
C TRP A 653 -10.77 8.99 -17.31
N PRO A 654 -11.22 8.83 -18.58
CA PRO A 654 -10.49 8.04 -19.58
C PRO A 654 -9.15 8.68 -19.97
N ASP A 655 -9.05 10.02 -19.90
CA ASP A 655 -7.89 10.79 -20.33
C ASP A 655 -6.80 10.93 -19.24
N LEU A 656 -7.08 10.45 -18.02
CA LEU A 656 -6.14 10.51 -16.91
C LEU A 656 -4.91 9.64 -17.16
N ARG A 657 -3.82 10.29 -17.56
CA ARG A 657 -2.49 9.68 -17.72
C ARG A 657 -1.53 10.07 -16.60
N ALA A 658 -0.73 9.14 -16.12
CA ALA A 658 0.41 9.44 -15.27
C ALA A 658 1.68 8.76 -15.80
N ARG A 659 2.86 9.27 -15.41
CA ARG A 659 4.15 8.63 -15.71
C ARG A 659 4.20 7.22 -15.11
N ASP A 660 3.58 7.07 -13.93
CA ASP A 660 3.47 5.80 -13.22
C ASP A 660 2.03 5.33 -13.02
N PRO A 661 1.57 4.29 -13.75
CA PRO A 661 0.34 3.57 -13.48
C PRO A 661 0.11 3.14 -12.02
N HIS A 662 1.16 2.81 -11.25
CA HIS A 662 0.98 2.49 -9.83
C HIS A 662 0.57 3.73 -9.03
N THR A 663 1.28 4.85 -9.19
CA THR A 663 0.95 6.15 -8.56
C THR A 663 -0.45 6.61 -8.94
N LEU A 664 -0.84 6.51 -10.21
CA LEU A 664 -2.20 6.82 -10.65
C LEU A 664 -3.24 5.91 -10.00
N ARG A 665 -2.99 4.60 -9.94
CA ARG A 665 -3.87 3.65 -9.28
C ARG A 665 -4.04 3.96 -7.79
N VAL A 666 -2.97 4.33 -7.10
CA VAL A 666 -3.03 4.75 -5.68
C VAL A 666 -3.86 6.03 -5.53
N ALA A 667 -3.65 7.03 -6.39
CA ALA A 667 -4.43 8.28 -6.36
C ALA A 667 -5.93 8.03 -6.66
N LYS A 668 -6.24 7.20 -7.66
CA LYS A 668 -7.62 6.76 -7.95
C LYS A 668 -8.25 6.02 -6.77
N GLY A 669 -7.52 5.12 -6.13
CA GLY A 669 -7.99 4.39 -4.94
C GLY A 669 -8.31 5.32 -3.77
N LEU A 670 -7.44 6.31 -3.52
CA LEU A 670 -7.66 7.33 -2.48
C LEU A 670 -8.89 8.19 -2.78
N LEU A 671 -9.06 8.64 -4.03
CA LEU A 671 -10.23 9.38 -4.46
C LEU A 671 -11.51 8.57 -4.22
N VAL A 672 -11.55 7.30 -4.65
CA VAL A 672 -12.74 6.44 -4.51
C VAL A 672 -13.13 6.29 -3.04
N SER A 673 -12.16 6.03 -2.15
CA SER A 673 -12.42 5.92 -0.71
C SER A 673 -12.99 7.23 -0.13
N ARG A 674 -12.38 8.37 -0.44
CA ARG A 674 -12.85 9.69 0.05
C ARG A 674 -14.20 10.08 -0.55
N PHE A 675 -14.45 9.75 -1.81
CA PHE A 675 -15.73 9.99 -2.46
C PHE A 675 -16.84 9.14 -1.82
N GLY A 676 -16.57 7.87 -1.52
CA GLY A 676 -17.49 7.00 -0.78
C GLY A 676 -17.85 7.57 0.61
N ASP A 677 -16.85 8.04 1.36
CA ASP A 677 -17.07 8.69 2.67
C ASP A 677 -17.92 9.97 2.53
N ALA A 678 -17.61 10.83 1.56
CA ALA A 678 -18.32 12.07 1.28
C ALA A 678 -19.80 11.84 0.90
N MET A 679 -20.08 10.84 0.05
CA MET A 679 -21.47 10.49 -0.33
C MET A 679 -22.27 9.95 0.84
N ARG A 680 -21.65 9.13 1.72
CA ARG A 680 -22.32 8.67 2.94
C ARG A 680 -22.62 9.82 3.91
N GLY A 681 -21.74 10.82 3.97
CA GLY A 681 -21.99 12.06 4.70
C GLY A 681 -23.24 12.80 4.21
N VAL A 682 -23.39 12.95 2.89
CA VAL A 682 -24.58 13.54 2.26
C VAL A 682 -25.81 12.66 2.47
N ALA A 683 -25.72 11.34 2.25
CA ALA A 683 -26.85 10.42 2.37
C ALA A 683 -27.46 10.37 3.79
N ARG A 684 -26.66 10.63 4.84
CA ARG A 684 -27.17 10.77 6.23
C ARG A 684 -28.16 11.93 6.36
N ARG A 685 -28.00 12.96 5.53
CA ARG A 685 -28.88 14.12 5.41
C ARG A 685 -29.95 13.76 4.38
N ARG A 686 -31.00 13.08 4.84
CA ARG A 686 -32.06 12.44 4.03
C ARG A 686 -32.72 13.33 2.97
N THR A 687 -32.56 14.65 3.06
CA THR A 687 -33.07 15.65 2.11
C THR A 687 -32.20 15.81 0.86
N LEU A 688 -30.99 15.26 0.83
CA LEU A 688 -29.99 15.49 -0.23
C LEU A 688 -29.69 14.23 -1.03
N VAL A 689 -29.38 14.41 -2.32
CA VAL A 689 -29.09 13.31 -3.26
C VAL A 689 -27.58 13.12 -3.42
N PRO A 690 -27.01 11.97 -3.04
CA PRO A 690 -25.59 11.65 -3.23
C PRO A 690 -25.27 11.19 -4.66
N ALA A 691 -24.02 11.40 -5.10
CA ALA A 691 -23.54 11.14 -6.46
C ALA A 691 -23.18 9.66 -6.77
N TYR A 692 -24.05 8.71 -6.42
CA TYR A 692 -23.79 7.27 -6.66
C TYR A 692 -23.85 6.88 -8.14
N LEU A 693 -24.62 7.59 -8.96
CA LEU A 693 -24.74 7.32 -10.40
C LEU A 693 -23.44 7.63 -11.13
N GLU A 694 -22.82 8.76 -10.79
CA GLU A 694 -21.59 9.24 -11.38
C GLU A 694 -20.42 8.34 -10.96
N LEU A 695 -20.40 7.90 -9.70
CA LEU A 695 -19.40 6.93 -9.27
C LEU A 695 -19.56 5.58 -10.00
N PHE A 696 -20.78 5.16 -10.31
CA PHE A 696 -21.03 3.98 -11.13
C PHE A 696 -20.54 4.18 -12.57
N GLU A 697 -20.73 5.36 -13.17
CA GLU A 697 -20.18 5.70 -14.48
C GLU A 697 -18.65 5.65 -14.50
N ILE A 698 -17.99 6.18 -13.46
CA ILE A 698 -16.54 6.08 -13.30
C ILE A 698 -16.11 4.60 -13.30
N ALA A 699 -16.87 3.70 -12.66
CA ALA A 699 -16.56 2.26 -12.67
C ALA A 699 -16.74 1.62 -14.07
N ARG A 700 -17.71 2.09 -14.86
CA ARG A 700 -17.91 1.65 -16.24
C ARG A 700 -16.73 2.06 -17.13
N LEU A 701 -16.19 3.26 -16.91
CA LEU A 701 -15.03 3.78 -17.63
C LEU A 701 -13.69 3.18 -17.13
N GLU A 702 -13.61 2.74 -15.87
CA GLU A 702 -12.35 2.32 -15.26
C GLU A 702 -11.83 0.95 -15.75
N PRO A 703 -10.63 0.88 -16.35
CA PRO A 703 -10.03 -0.39 -16.78
C PRO A 703 -9.41 -1.20 -15.64
N SER A 704 -9.00 -0.58 -14.53
CA SER A 704 -8.35 -1.27 -13.41
C SER A 704 -9.34 -2.07 -12.57
N TYR A 705 -9.17 -3.39 -12.51
CA TYR A 705 -9.99 -4.28 -11.69
C TYR A 705 -10.02 -3.90 -10.19
N PRO A 706 -8.87 -3.63 -9.51
CA PRO A 706 -8.89 -3.25 -8.10
C PRO A 706 -9.68 -1.97 -7.81
N ILE A 707 -9.65 -1.00 -8.73
CA ILE A 707 -10.39 0.27 -8.56
C ILE A 707 -11.89 0.04 -8.73
N ARG A 708 -12.31 -0.77 -9.71
CA ARG A 708 -13.74 -1.14 -9.85
C ARG A 708 -14.28 -1.88 -8.64
N VAL A 709 -13.50 -2.80 -8.07
CA VAL A 709 -13.90 -3.50 -6.83
C VAL A 709 -14.03 -2.53 -5.66
N ALA A 710 -13.09 -1.59 -5.50
CA ALA A 710 -13.19 -0.55 -4.48
C ALA A 710 -14.47 0.30 -4.67
N ILE A 711 -14.76 0.72 -5.91
CA ILE A 711 -15.99 1.46 -6.22
C ILE A 711 -17.24 0.64 -5.87
N ALA A 712 -17.28 -0.64 -6.24
CA ALA A 712 -18.41 -1.52 -5.93
C ALA A 712 -18.64 -1.66 -4.41
N GLN A 713 -17.56 -1.72 -3.62
CA GLN A 713 -17.66 -1.78 -2.15
C GLN A 713 -18.17 -0.47 -1.55
N GLU A 714 -17.74 0.69 -2.06
CA GLU A 714 -18.21 2.00 -1.61
C GLU A 714 -19.70 2.21 -1.93
N ILE A 715 -20.14 1.90 -3.15
CA ILE A 715 -21.56 1.93 -3.55
C ILE A 715 -22.36 0.91 -2.75
N GLY A 716 -21.83 -0.30 -2.57
CA GLY A 716 -22.46 -1.38 -1.81
C GLY A 716 -22.56 -1.14 -0.30
N ALA A 717 -21.97 -0.06 0.21
CA ALA A 717 -22.14 0.45 1.57
C ALA A 717 -23.16 1.62 1.64
N GLY A 718 -23.66 2.08 0.49
CA GLY A 718 -24.53 3.25 0.38
C GLY A 718 -26.01 3.05 0.77
N GLY A 719 -26.43 1.82 1.05
CA GLY A 719 -27.76 1.52 1.60
C GLY A 719 -28.92 1.87 0.65
N ASP A 720 -30.00 2.39 1.22
CA ASP A 720 -31.25 2.69 0.49
C ASP A 720 -31.05 3.75 -0.59
N SER A 721 -30.27 4.80 -0.30
CA SER A 721 -30.00 5.88 -1.26
C SER A 721 -29.28 5.38 -2.52
N ALA A 722 -28.31 4.48 -2.36
CA ALA A 722 -27.61 3.88 -3.50
C ALA A 722 -28.52 2.97 -4.32
N PHE A 723 -29.38 2.19 -3.65
CA PHE A 723 -30.31 1.29 -4.35
C PHE A 723 -31.37 2.05 -5.13
N GLU A 724 -32.01 3.07 -4.56
CA GLU A 724 -33.06 3.84 -5.26
C GLU A 724 -32.53 4.48 -6.54
N LEU A 725 -31.31 5.03 -6.52
CA LEU A 725 -30.68 5.64 -7.69
C LEU A 725 -30.28 4.60 -8.76
N LEU A 726 -29.80 3.41 -8.35
CA LEU A 726 -29.31 2.38 -9.28
C LEU A 726 -30.36 1.33 -9.67
N ARG A 727 -31.57 1.39 -9.12
CA ARG A 727 -32.61 0.35 -9.26
C ARG A 727 -32.88 -0.05 -10.70
N ALA A 728 -32.95 0.91 -11.63
CA ALA A 728 -33.22 0.62 -13.04
C ALA A 728 -32.13 -0.29 -13.65
N ARG A 729 -30.85 0.01 -13.38
CA ARG A 729 -29.70 -0.75 -13.90
C ARG A 729 -29.54 -2.14 -13.27
N LEU A 730 -29.87 -2.27 -11.99
CA LEU A 730 -29.71 -3.52 -11.24
C LEU A 730 -30.67 -4.65 -11.66
N ARG A 731 -31.69 -4.36 -12.48
CA ARG A 731 -32.60 -5.37 -13.05
C ARG A 731 -31.90 -6.34 -14.01
N GLY A 732 -30.76 -5.95 -14.56
CA GLY A 732 -29.87 -6.83 -15.31
C GLY A 732 -30.05 -6.83 -16.84
N PRO A 733 -29.24 -7.61 -17.57
CA PRO A 733 -28.83 -7.27 -18.94
C PRO A 733 -29.91 -7.35 -20.05
N GLU A 734 -31.15 -7.78 -19.78
CA GLU A 734 -32.12 -8.15 -20.84
C GLU A 734 -33.61 -7.93 -20.51
N LEU A 735 -33.98 -7.54 -19.28
CA LEU A 735 -35.39 -7.24 -18.94
C LEU A 735 -35.84 -5.86 -19.48
N ASP A 736 -34.95 -5.14 -20.16
CA ASP A 736 -35.12 -3.74 -20.57
C ASP A 736 -35.16 -3.56 -22.12
N ARG A 737 -35.43 -4.63 -22.91
CA ARG A 737 -35.57 -4.50 -24.37
C ARG A 737 -36.98 -4.09 -24.84
N ASP A 738 -38.00 -4.21 -23.98
CA ASP A 738 -39.40 -3.87 -24.35
C ASP A 738 -39.81 -2.44 -23.98
N GLY A 739 -38.89 -1.67 -23.42
CA GLY A 739 -38.96 -0.22 -23.41
C GLY A 739 -37.65 0.29 -23.96
N THR A 740 -37.61 0.70 -25.23
CA THR A 740 -36.72 1.78 -25.61
C THR A 740 -37.09 2.99 -24.74
N MET A 741 -36.55 3.07 -23.51
CA MET A 741 -35.66 4.19 -23.32
C MET A 741 -34.65 3.98 -24.42
N GLU A 742 -34.67 4.84 -25.45
CA GLU A 742 -33.41 5.16 -26.08
C GLU A 742 -32.38 5.17 -24.94
N ARG A 743 -31.39 4.29 -25.01
CA ARG A 743 -30.16 4.44 -24.25
C ARG A 743 -29.55 5.71 -24.79
N ASP A 744 -30.20 6.81 -24.44
CA ASP A 744 -29.94 8.10 -24.95
C ASP A 744 -28.80 8.56 -24.06
N PRO A 745 -27.58 8.70 -24.61
CA PRO A 745 -26.59 9.51 -23.94
C PRO A 745 -27.14 10.92 -23.71
N ASP A 746 -28.23 11.31 -24.40
CA ASP A 746 -28.72 12.66 -24.43
C ASP A 746 -29.52 13.11 -23.22
N TRP A 747 -29.98 12.26 -22.28
CA TRP A 747 -30.49 12.84 -21.01
C TRP A 747 -29.36 13.55 -20.23
N MET A 748 -28.11 13.09 -20.43
CA MET A 748 -26.91 13.77 -19.94
C MET A 748 -26.58 14.97 -20.80
N LEU A 749 -26.71 14.91 -22.14
CA LEU A 749 -26.53 16.10 -22.99
C LEU A 749 -27.59 17.17 -22.74
N ASP A 750 -28.85 16.83 -22.51
CA ASP A 750 -29.93 17.73 -22.11
C ASP A 750 -29.66 18.38 -20.74
N LEU A 751 -29.10 17.62 -19.79
CA LEU A 751 -28.64 18.16 -18.51
C LEU A 751 -27.34 18.98 -18.64
N TRP A 752 -26.46 18.65 -19.59
CA TRP A 752 -25.20 19.33 -19.89
C TRP A 752 -25.40 20.63 -20.68
N GLU A 753 -26.35 20.66 -21.62
CA GLU A 753 -26.76 21.82 -22.42
C GLU A 753 -27.56 22.81 -21.55
N ALA A 754 -28.39 22.32 -20.62
CA ALA A 754 -29.10 23.18 -19.67
C ALA A 754 -28.18 23.87 -18.64
N GLN A 755 -26.91 23.48 -18.53
CA GLN A 755 -25.96 24.00 -17.52
C GLN A 755 -24.66 24.58 -18.11
N ALA A 756 -24.52 24.61 -19.44
CA ALA A 756 -23.39 25.25 -20.11
C ALA A 756 -23.64 26.77 -20.23
N PRO A 757 -22.65 27.65 -19.93
CA PRO A 757 -22.78 29.07 -20.24
C PRO A 757 -22.78 29.27 -21.76
N GLU A 758 -23.82 29.92 -22.27
CA GLU A 758 -23.99 30.28 -23.69
C GLU A 758 -22.77 31.08 -24.18
N ASN A 759 -21.97 30.48 -25.06
CA ASN A 759 -20.92 31.18 -25.81
C ASN A 759 -21.44 31.43 -27.22
N ASP A 760 -21.74 32.69 -27.52
CA ASP A 760 -22.05 33.18 -28.87
C ASP A 760 -20.85 32.93 -29.80
N ALA A 761 -21.06 32.06 -30.79
CA ALA A 761 -20.14 31.89 -31.92
C ALA A 761 -20.91 31.75 -33.23
N GLU A 762 -21.52 32.84 -33.69
CA GLU A 762 -21.87 33.01 -35.09
C GLU A 762 -20.59 33.19 -35.92
N GLY A 763 -20.29 32.21 -36.77
CA GLY A 763 -19.13 32.24 -37.67
C GLY A 763 -19.38 31.44 -38.94
N GLU A 764 -20.02 32.07 -39.92
CA GLU A 764 -20.27 31.58 -41.28
C GLU A 764 -19.06 30.86 -41.90
N HIS A 765 -19.18 29.55 -42.16
CA HIS A 765 -18.24 28.83 -43.01
C HIS A 765 -18.64 28.95 -44.50
N ARG A 766 -18.05 29.95 -45.16
CA ARG A 766 -18.03 30.09 -46.62
C ARG A 766 -17.27 28.95 -47.28
N GLY A 767 -17.96 28.22 -48.17
CA GLY A 767 -17.38 27.18 -49.01
C GLY A 767 -16.30 27.70 -49.95
N HIS A 768 -15.14 27.04 -49.91
CA HIS A 768 -14.13 27.12 -50.96
C HIS A 768 -13.98 25.75 -51.61
N ARG A 769 -14.47 25.64 -52.85
CA ARG A 769 -14.21 24.52 -53.76
C ARG A 769 -12.73 24.50 -54.14
N PRO A 770 -12.00 23.39 -53.95
CA PRO A 770 -10.66 23.26 -54.50
C PRO A 770 -10.76 23.03 -56.02
N VAL A 771 -10.02 23.86 -56.77
CA VAL A 771 -9.81 23.71 -58.21
C VAL A 771 -8.96 22.46 -58.46
N GLU A 772 -9.48 21.55 -59.27
CA GLU A 772 -8.79 20.35 -59.75
C GLU A 772 -7.53 20.72 -60.52
N ARG A 773 -6.38 20.19 -60.07
CA ARG A 773 -5.15 20.12 -60.87
C ARG A 773 -4.83 18.64 -61.10
N ASP A 774 -5.13 18.21 -62.32
CA ASP A 774 -4.70 16.95 -62.90
C ASP A 774 -3.17 16.83 -62.83
N GLY A 775 -2.68 15.78 -62.17
CA GLY A 775 -1.24 15.49 -62.12
C GLY A 775 -0.70 14.66 -60.95
N ALA A 776 -1.55 14.14 -60.06
CA ALA A 776 -1.06 13.36 -58.90
C ALA A 776 -1.95 12.15 -58.57
N ARG A 777 -2.20 11.24 -59.53
CA ARG A 777 -3.15 10.13 -59.33
C ARG A 777 -2.77 9.10 -58.25
N THR A 778 -1.50 9.05 -57.86
CA THR A 778 -0.96 7.98 -56.99
C THR A 778 -0.86 8.35 -55.49
N PRO A 779 -0.52 9.61 -55.10
CA PRO A 779 -0.49 10.00 -53.69
C PRO A 779 -1.86 10.16 -53.02
N TRP A 780 -2.91 10.52 -53.76
CA TRP A 780 -4.26 10.65 -53.17
C TRP A 780 -4.88 9.30 -52.85
N GLU A 781 -4.72 8.29 -53.73
CA GLU A 781 -5.23 6.92 -53.50
C GLU A 781 -4.57 6.29 -52.26
N MET A 782 -3.27 6.56 -52.06
CA MET A 782 -2.54 6.09 -50.88
C MET A 782 -3.01 6.79 -49.60
N ARG A 783 -3.25 8.12 -49.64
CA ARG A 783 -3.81 8.88 -48.51
C ARG A 783 -5.25 8.48 -48.17
N GLU A 784 -6.08 8.21 -49.17
CA GLU A 784 -7.46 7.76 -48.96
C GLU A 784 -7.51 6.34 -48.38
N ARG A 785 -6.62 5.43 -48.83
CA ARG A 785 -6.44 4.12 -48.20
C ARG A 785 -5.94 4.24 -46.77
N GLU A 786 -4.98 5.12 -46.50
CA GLU A 786 -4.50 5.39 -45.14
C GLU A 786 -5.58 6.00 -44.24
N GLN A 787 -6.42 6.90 -44.77
CA GLN A 787 -7.57 7.48 -44.06
C GLN A 787 -8.63 6.41 -43.75
N ARG A 788 -9.05 5.62 -44.74
CA ARG A 788 -9.98 4.49 -44.53
C ARG A 788 -9.44 3.51 -43.50
N GLN A 789 -8.16 3.14 -43.56
CA GLN A 789 -7.56 2.27 -42.54
C GLN A 789 -7.47 2.93 -41.15
N ARG A 790 -7.36 4.26 -41.05
CA ARG A 790 -7.41 4.99 -39.77
C ARG A 790 -8.85 5.04 -39.23
N GLU A 791 -9.83 5.23 -40.10
CA GLU A 791 -11.26 5.22 -39.76
C GLU A 791 -11.71 3.83 -39.31
N GLU A 792 -11.38 2.79 -40.06
CA GLU A 792 -11.62 1.38 -39.69
C GLU A 792 -10.99 1.06 -38.33
N ARG A 793 -9.73 1.45 -38.10
CA ARG A 793 -9.07 1.26 -36.79
C ARG A 793 -9.77 2.01 -35.65
N ARG A 794 -10.20 3.26 -35.87
CA ARG A 794 -10.95 4.02 -34.87
C ARG A 794 -12.32 3.41 -34.59
N GLN A 795 -13.00 2.90 -35.62
CA GLN A 795 -14.26 2.21 -35.47
C GLN A 795 -14.10 0.91 -34.67
N GLU A 796 -13.11 0.09 -35.01
CA GLU A 796 -12.77 -1.13 -34.26
C GLU A 796 -12.43 -0.82 -32.79
N GLU A 797 -11.67 0.25 -32.52
CA GLU A 797 -11.34 0.71 -31.17
C GLU A 797 -12.60 1.15 -30.40
N SER A 798 -13.50 1.91 -31.03
CA SER A 798 -14.76 2.37 -30.44
C SER A 798 -15.73 1.22 -30.16
N GLU A 799 -15.89 0.28 -31.10
CA GLU A 799 -16.72 -0.92 -30.91
C GLU A 799 -16.18 -1.79 -29.77
N ARG A 800 -14.86 -1.98 -29.73
CA ARG A 800 -14.18 -2.71 -28.64
C ARG A 800 -14.42 -2.05 -27.30
N GLU A 801 -14.26 -0.73 -27.21
CA GLU A 801 -14.47 0.01 -25.98
C GLU A 801 -15.94 -0.04 -25.53
N GLY A 802 -16.89 0.06 -26.45
CA GLY A 802 -18.32 -0.12 -26.16
C GLY A 802 -18.64 -1.51 -25.58
N GLU A 803 -18.08 -2.58 -26.14
CA GLU A 803 -18.24 -3.93 -25.60
C GLU A 803 -17.60 -4.08 -24.20
N GLU A 804 -16.41 -3.50 -23.98
CA GLU A 804 -15.74 -3.49 -22.67
C GLU A 804 -16.55 -2.74 -21.61
N GLN A 805 -17.11 -1.58 -21.95
CA GLN A 805 -17.96 -0.79 -21.06
C GLN A 805 -19.24 -1.55 -20.69
N GLN A 806 -19.90 -2.21 -21.66
CA GLN A 806 -21.08 -3.04 -21.38
C GLN A 806 -20.75 -4.25 -20.51
N TRP A 807 -19.58 -4.87 -20.72
CA TRP A 807 -19.11 -5.96 -19.88
C TRP A 807 -18.84 -5.49 -18.43
N ARG A 808 -18.23 -4.31 -18.27
CA ARG A 808 -17.98 -3.69 -16.95
C ARG A 808 -19.28 -3.35 -16.24
N ASP A 809 -20.26 -2.79 -16.95
CA ASP A 809 -21.60 -2.48 -16.45
C ASP A 809 -22.28 -3.73 -15.85
N ASN A 810 -22.34 -4.82 -16.62
CA ASN A 810 -22.91 -6.09 -16.16
C ASN A 810 -22.16 -6.67 -14.95
N THR A 811 -20.83 -6.57 -14.95
CA THR A 811 -19.97 -7.04 -13.86
C THR A 811 -20.20 -6.23 -12.57
N MET A 812 -20.33 -4.90 -12.70
CA MET A 812 -20.61 -4.01 -11.57
C MET A 812 -21.97 -4.32 -10.96
N CYS A 813 -23.02 -4.48 -11.77
CA CYS A 813 -24.35 -4.87 -11.28
C CYS A 813 -24.30 -6.20 -10.52
N ALA A 814 -23.60 -7.21 -11.07
CA ALA A 814 -23.47 -8.52 -10.43
C ALA A 814 -22.75 -8.47 -9.06
N TRP A 815 -21.76 -7.58 -8.89
CA TRP A 815 -21.11 -7.35 -7.59
C TRP A 815 -22.02 -6.61 -6.60
N LEU A 816 -22.80 -5.64 -7.08
CA LEU A 816 -23.59 -4.74 -6.23
C LEU A 816 -24.84 -5.39 -5.64
N VAL A 817 -25.56 -6.23 -6.40
CA VAL A 817 -26.84 -6.79 -5.95
C VAL A 817 -26.69 -7.54 -4.60
N PRO A 818 -25.74 -8.47 -4.40
CA PRO A 818 -25.54 -9.11 -3.09
C PRO A 818 -25.10 -8.14 -1.98
N LEU A 819 -24.29 -7.12 -2.31
CA LEU A 819 -23.82 -6.13 -1.32
C LEU A 819 -24.98 -5.26 -0.79
N LEU A 820 -25.88 -4.86 -1.69
CA LEU A 820 -27.04 -4.01 -1.39
C LEU A 820 -28.11 -4.71 -0.55
N VAL A 821 -28.31 -6.02 -0.73
CA VAL A 821 -29.18 -6.83 0.15
C VAL A 821 -28.81 -6.66 1.63
N GLY A 822 -27.50 -6.62 1.93
CA GLY A 822 -27.01 -6.40 3.29
C GLY A 822 -27.25 -4.97 3.80
N SER A 823 -27.12 -3.95 2.94
CA SER A 823 -27.14 -2.54 3.35
C SER A 823 -28.51 -1.85 3.33
N VAL A 824 -29.48 -2.34 2.55
CA VAL A 824 -30.82 -1.71 2.34
C VAL A 824 -31.82 -2.05 3.45
N THR A 825 -32.43 -1.06 4.09
CA THR A 825 -33.38 -1.23 5.21
C THR A 825 -34.81 -1.52 4.71
N THR A 826 -35.06 -2.73 4.20
CA THR A 826 -36.37 -3.08 3.60
C THR A 826 -37.44 -3.48 4.62
N GLN A 827 -38.65 -2.91 4.47
CA GLN A 827 -39.93 -3.37 5.07
C GLN A 827 -40.95 -3.86 4.01
N ARG A 828 -40.63 -3.76 2.71
CA ARG A 828 -41.50 -4.11 1.57
C ARG A 828 -40.93 -5.30 0.79
N HIS A 829 -41.78 -6.05 0.08
CA HIS A 829 -41.39 -7.27 -0.66
C HIS A 829 -41.16 -7.10 -2.17
N GLN A 830 -41.61 -6.00 -2.81
CA GLN A 830 -41.49 -5.77 -4.27
C GLN A 830 -40.50 -4.66 -4.60
N ASN A 831 -39.84 -4.75 -5.76
CA ASN A 831 -38.79 -3.83 -6.22
C ASN A 831 -37.65 -3.69 -5.20
N THR A 832 -37.20 -4.83 -4.67
CA THR A 832 -36.14 -4.87 -3.65
C THR A 832 -34.87 -5.53 -4.19
N PRO A 833 -33.70 -5.30 -3.56
CA PRO A 833 -32.48 -6.04 -3.89
C PRO A 833 -32.65 -7.56 -3.75
N TYR A 834 -33.56 -8.02 -2.90
CA TYR A 834 -33.87 -9.44 -2.70
C TYR A 834 -34.48 -10.04 -3.96
N GLU A 835 -35.54 -9.41 -4.49
CA GLU A 835 -36.21 -9.85 -5.72
C GLU A 835 -35.24 -9.87 -6.91
N PHE A 836 -34.39 -8.84 -7.03
CA PHE A 836 -33.39 -8.78 -8.10
C PHE A 836 -32.37 -9.91 -7.94
N LEU A 837 -31.84 -10.12 -6.73
CA LEU A 837 -30.89 -11.21 -6.50
C LEU A 837 -31.47 -12.58 -6.85
N GLU A 838 -32.70 -12.85 -6.43
CA GLU A 838 -33.39 -14.10 -6.74
C GLU A 838 -33.55 -14.31 -8.25
N SER A 839 -33.93 -13.26 -8.99
CA SER A 839 -34.04 -13.31 -10.45
C SER A 839 -32.70 -13.66 -11.12
N TRP A 840 -31.61 -13.05 -10.66
CA TRP A 840 -30.27 -13.35 -11.17
C TRP A 840 -29.83 -14.79 -10.85
N VAL A 841 -30.06 -15.28 -9.64
CA VAL A 841 -29.71 -16.65 -9.21
C VAL A 841 -30.47 -17.71 -10.02
N ARG A 842 -31.75 -17.48 -10.34
CA ARG A 842 -32.55 -18.41 -11.15
C ARG A 842 -32.00 -18.63 -12.56
N ARG A 843 -31.36 -17.61 -13.13
CA ARG A 843 -30.75 -17.63 -14.48
C ARG A 843 -29.33 -18.24 -14.51
N VAL A 844 -28.81 -18.72 -13.38
CA VAL A 844 -27.50 -19.38 -13.32
C VAL A 844 -27.59 -20.81 -13.83
N GLY A 845 -26.69 -21.19 -14.74
CA GLY A 845 -26.58 -22.54 -15.29
C GLY A 845 -27.68 -22.94 -16.30
N ALA A 846 -28.86 -22.34 -16.22
CA ALA A 846 -29.98 -22.59 -17.13
C ALA A 846 -30.83 -21.32 -17.33
N PRO A 847 -31.60 -21.20 -18.43
CA PRO A 847 -32.58 -20.13 -18.60
C PRO A 847 -33.66 -20.19 -17.52
N ASP A 848 -34.20 -19.02 -17.15
CA ASP A 848 -35.29 -18.95 -16.18
C ASP A 848 -36.61 -19.44 -16.79
N GLY A 849 -37.52 -19.92 -15.94
CA GLY A 849 -38.85 -20.41 -16.36
C GLY A 849 -39.74 -19.33 -17.01
N SER A 850 -39.35 -18.07 -16.90
CA SER A 850 -39.94 -16.90 -17.55
C SER A 850 -39.50 -16.69 -19.01
N GLY A 851 -38.54 -17.47 -19.51
CA GLY A 851 -38.00 -17.36 -20.87
C GLY A 851 -36.76 -16.46 -21.01
N ALA A 852 -36.29 -15.84 -19.92
CA ALA A 852 -35.02 -15.08 -19.92
C ALA A 852 -33.81 -16.02 -20.08
N PRO A 853 -32.81 -15.68 -20.90
CA PRO A 853 -31.69 -16.59 -21.16
C PRO A 853 -30.74 -16.68 -19.95
N ALA A 854 -29.96 -17.76 -19.95
CA ALA A 854 -28.98 -18.03 -18.90
C ALA A 854 -27.93 -16.91 -18.83
N LEU A 855 -27.41 -16.64 -17.63
CA LEU A 855 -26.34 -15.67 -17.44
C LEU A 855 -25.05 -16.14 -18.12
N ASP A 856 -24.32 -15.19 -18.70
CA ASP A 856 -22.97 -15.43 -19.18
C ASP A 856 -22.04 -15.79 -18.02
N LEU A 857 -21.05 -16.64 -18.31
CA LEU A 857 -20.14 -17.19 -17.30
C LEU A 857 -19.34 -16.09 -16.57
N THR A 858 -19.00 -15.00 -17.25
CA THR A 858 -18.33 -13.84 -16.62
C THR A 858 -19.23 -13.16 -15.58
N VAL A 859 -20.52 -13.08 -15.87
CA VAL A 859 -21.53 -12.47 -15.00
C VAL A 859 -21.84 -13.39 -13.83
N GLU A 860 -21.92 -14.70 -14.06
CA GLU A 860 -22.04 -15.72 -13.01
C GLU A 860 -20.87 -15.64 -12.01
N VAL A 861 -19.63 -15.56 -12.52
CA VAL A 861 -18.43 -15.41 -11.68
C VAL A 861 -18.48 -14.11 -10.86
N ALA A 862 -18.88 -13.01 -11.49
CA ALA A 862 -19.02 -11.72 -10.81
C ALA A 862 -20.09 -11.79 -9.70
N LEU A 863 -21.24 -12.43 -9.96
CA LEU A 863 -22.29 -12.60 -8.96
C LEU A 863 -21.80 -13.38 -7.74
N ALA A 864 -21.05 -14.47 -7.96
CA ALA A 864 -20.43 -15.23 -6.87
C ALA A 864 -19.39 -14.40 -6.08
N GLN A 865 -18.61 -13.55 -6.75
CA GLN A 865 -17.70 -12.61 -6.08
C GLN A 865 -18.47 -11.61 -5.21
N GLY A 866 -19.62 -11.10 -5.70
CA GLY A 866 -20.52 -10.24 -4.92
C GLY A 866 -20.99 -10.91 -3.62
N PHE A 867 -21.41 -12.19 -3.69
CA PHE A 867 -21.73 -12.97 -2.50
C PHE A 867 -20.55 -13.10 -1.54
N LYS A 868 -19.34 -13.36 -2.06
CA LYS A 868 -18.11 -13.46 -1.25
C LYS A 868 -17.76 -12.14 -0.56
N TYR A 869 -17.95 -10.99 -1.23
CA TYR A 869 -17.76 -9.67 -0.62
C TYR A 869 -18.78 -9.41 0.50
N ALA A 870 -20.06 -9.75 0.28
CA ALA A 870 -21.10 -9.64 1.30
C ALA A 870 -20.84 -10.57 2.49
N ALA A 871 -20.36 -11.79 2.23
CA ALA A 871 -20.04 -12.79 3.26
C ALA A 871 -18.85 -12.39 4.15
N ASN A 872 -17.95 -11.54 3.67
CA ASN A 872 -16.81 -11.06 4.45
C ASN A 872 -17.23 -10.16 5.64
N ARG A 873 -18.49 -9.72 5.71
CA ARG A 873 -19.01 -8.89 6.80
C ARG A 873 -19.35 -9.77 8.02
N ARG A 874 -18.78 -9.48 9.19
CA ARG A 874 -19.09 -10.19 10.47
C ARG A 874 -20.42 -9.74 11.05
N HIS A 875 -20.91 -10.43 12.08
CA HIS A 875 -22.22 -10.13 12.68
C HIS A 875 -22.30 -8.71 13.28
N ARG A 876 -21.16 -8.13 13.69
CA ARG A 876 -21.10 -6.75 14.21
C ARG A 876 -21.11 -5.66 13.12
N HIS A 877 -20.92 -6.03 11.86
CA HIS A 877 -20.84 -5.07 10.77
C HIS A 877 -22.22 -4.42 10.53
N PRO A 878 -22.33 -3.09 10.30
CA PRO A 878 -23.62 -2.40 10.15
C PRO A 878 -24.54 -2.98 9.06
N HIS A 879 -23.95 -3.53 8.01
CA HIS A 879 -24.65 -4.15 6.87
C HIS A 879 -24.76 -5.68 6.93
N ALA A 880 -24.62 -6.28 8.12
CA ALA A 880 -24.70 -7.74 8.33
C ALA A 880 -25.88 -8.14 9.23
N ARG A 881 -27.08 -7.62 8.91
CA ARG A 881 -28.32 -8.00 9.60
C ARG A 881 -28.59 -9.50 9.47
N ALA A 882 -29.11 -10.12 10.53
CA ALA A 882 -29.33 -11.56 10.61
C ALA A 882 -30.23 -12.08 9.46
N GLU A 883 -31.35 -11.40 9.20
CA GLU A 883 -32.29 -11.76 8.12
C GLU A 883 -31.64 -11.71 6.73
N ALA A 884 -30.90 -10.63 6.44
CA ALA A 884 -30.19 -10.48 5.17
C ALA A 884 -29.10 -11.56 5.01
N ARG A 885 -28.39 -11.89 6.08
CA ARG A 885 -27.36 -12.94 6.11
C ARG A 885 -27.94 -14.31 5.80
N GLU A 886 -29.06 -14.66 6.44
CA GLU A 886 -29.76 -15.93 6.23
C GLU A 886 -30.23 -16.02 4.77
N TYR A 887 -30.88 -14.99 4.26
CA TYR A 887 -31.33 -14.92 2.87
C TYR A 887 -30.16 -15.07 1.87
N LEU A 888 -29.08 -14.30 2.05
CA LEU A 888 -27.90 -14.38 1.19
C LEU A 888 -27.25 -15.77 1.23
N SER A 889 -27.17 -16.39 2.40
CA SER A 889 -26.63 -17.74 2.55
C SER A 889 -27.50 -18.78 1.81
N GLY A 890 -28.82 -18.64 1.87
CA GLY A 890 -29.77 -19.49 1.14
C GLY A 890 -29.63 -19.34 -0.38
N GLN A 891 -29.57 -18.10 -0.88
CA GLN A 891 -29.39 -17.81 -2.30
C GLN A 891 -28.04 -18.29 -2.83
N ALA A 892 -26.96 -18.12 -2.06
CA ALA A 892 -25.64 -18.62 -2.43
C ALA A 892 -25.62 -20.16 -2.50
N TRP A 893 -26.33 -20.85 -1.59
CA TRP A 893 -26.45 -22.29 -1.64
C TRP A 893 -27.30 -22.78 -2.82
N ASP A 894 -28.38 -22.07 -3.19
CA ASP A 894 -29.14 -22.36 -4.41
C ASP A 894 -28.30 -22.17 -5.68
N MET A 895 -27.56 -21.07 -5.75
CA MET A 895 -26.62 -20.80 -6.84
C MET A 895 -25.54 -21.90 -6.94
N LEU A 896 -25.02 -22.39 -5.80
CA LEU A 896 -24.04 -23.47 -5.76
C LEU A 896 -24.59 -24.79 -6.32
N LYS A 897 -25.89 -25.08 -6.15
CA LYS A 897 -26.53 -26.27 -6.72
C LYS A 897 -26.67 -26.18 -8.24
N ARG A 898 -26.94 -24.98 -8.75
CA ARG A 898 -27.16 -24.68 -10.18
C ARG A 898 -25.86 -24.61 -10.98
N THR A 899 -24.81 -24.01 -10.43
CA THR A 899 -23.55 -23.84 -11.16
C THR A 899 -22.72 -25.13 -11.22
N ARG A 900 -22.14 -25.39 -12.40
CA ARG A 900 -21.12 -26.41 -12.63
C ARG A 900 -19.71 -25.83 -12.80
N PHE A 901 -19.57 -24.50 -12.87
CA PHE A 901 -18.27 -23.88 -13.09
C PHE A 901 -17.41 -23.88 -11.82
N TRP A 902 -16.22 -24.48 -11.89
CA TRP A 902 -15.38 -24.72 -10.71
C TRP A 902 -15.04 -23.45 -9.93
N PHE A 903 -14.81 -22.32 -10.61
CA PHE A 903 -14.40 -21.07 -9.94
C PHE A 903 -15.59 -20.41 -9.23
N THR A 904 -16.79 -20.44 -9.83
CA THR A 904 -18.03 -20.03 -9.18
C THR A 904 -18.27 -20.88 -7.93
N ARG A 905 -18.16 -22.21 -8.05
CA ARG A 905 -18.34 -23.15 -6.93
C ARG A 905 -17.35 -22.90 -5.79
N LEU A 906 -16.06 -22.72 -6.10
CA LEU A 906 -15.02 -22.38 -5.12
C LEU A 906 -15.35 -21.07 -4.40
N THR A 907 -15.74 -20.04 -5.16
CA THR A 907 -16.06 -18.71 -4.63
C THR A 907 -17.27 -18.74 -3.69
N LEU A 908 -18.35 -19.44 -4.08
CA LEU A 908 -19.54 -19.61 -3.25
C LEU A 908 -19.25 -20.45 -2.01
N LEU A 909 -18.40 -21.47 -2.12
CA LEU A 909 -17.98 -22.28 -0.98
C LEU A 909 -17.23 -21.44 0.07
N HIS A 910 -16.35 -20.53 -0.37
CA HIS A 910 -15.72 -19.56 0.54
C HIS A 910 -16.78 -18.66 1.21
N ALA A 911 -17.75 -18.14 0.45
CA ALA A 911 -18.81 -17.29 0.97
C ALA A 911 -19.68 -18.01 2.04
N LEU A 912 -20.17 -19.22 1.75
CA LEU A 912 -20.93 -20.06 2.69
C LEU A 912 -20.14 -20.35 3.97
N THR A 913 -18.84 -20.63 3.82
CA THR A 913 -17.96 -20.88 4.98
C THR A 913 -17.86 -19.66 5.89
N LEU A 914 -17.78 -18.44 5.34
CA LEU A 914 -17.75 -17.20 6.13
C LEU A 914 -19.09 -16.91 6.81
N TRP A 915 -20.21 -17.29 6.21
CA TRP A 915 -21.54 -17.16 6.83
C TRP A 915 -21.78 -18.15 7.98
N ASP A 916 -21.12 -19.30 7.96
CA ASP A 916 -21.28 -20.33 9.00
C ASP A 916 -20.29 -20.17 10.19
N LEU A 917 -19.30 -19.27 10.08
CA LEU A 917 -18.35 -19.03 11.16
C LEU A 917 -19.00 -18.37 12.40
N PRO A 918 -18.71 -18.87 13.62
CA PRO A 918 -19.19 -18.27 14.86
C PRO A 918 -18.40 -17.01 15.23
N ASP A 919 -19.09 -15.95 15.67
CA ASP A 919 -18.47 -14.64 15.93
C ASP A 919 -17.72 -14.53 17.28
N GLY A 920 -18.02 -15.41 18.26
CA GLY A 920 -17.51 -15.34 19.63
C GLY A 920 -16.42 -16.39 19.94
N VAL A 921 -15.36 -15.97 20.64
CA VAL A 921 -14.25 -16.84 21.09
C VAL A 921 -14.74 -17.89 22.12
N THR A 922 -15.83 -17.59 22.83
CA THR A 922 -16.43 -18.43 23.87
C THR A 922 -17.49 -19.41 23.34
N VAL A 923 -17.85 -19.33 22.05
CA VAL A 923 -18.82 -20.25 21.45
C VAL A 923 -18.13 -21.59 21.23
N THR A 924 -18.24 -22.47 22.22
CA THR A 924 -17.86 -23.87 22.06
C THR A 924 -18.75 -24.52 21.01
N ARG A 925 -18.16 -25.27 20.09
CA ARG A 925 -18.92 -25.99 19.07
C ARG A 925 -20.02 -26.82 19.72
N PRO A 926 -21.22 -26.85 19.12
CA PRO A 926 -22.27 -27.74 19.60
C PRO A 926 -21.79 -29.20 19.45
N ALA A 927 -21.99 -29.99 20.51
CA ALA A 927 -21.62 -31.40 20.51
C ALA A 927 -22.47 -32.24 19.52
N HIS A 928 -23.65 -31.75 19.17
CA HIS A 928 -24.60 -32.37 18.26
C HIS A 928 -25.34 -31.28 17.45
N GLY A 929 -25.78 -31.59 16.22
CA GLY A 929 -26.54 -30.67 15.37
C GLY A 929 -25.70 -29.99 14.28
N GLN A 930 -26.25 -28.94 13.65
CA GLN A 930 -25.57 -28.18 12.58
C GLN A 930 -24.25 -27.57 13.11
N GLY A 931 -23.17 -27.69 12.33
CA GLY A 931 -21.82 -27.22 12.73
C GLY A 931 -21.02 -28.17 13.64
N SER A 932 -21.56 -29.34 14.01
CA SER A 932 -20.84 -30.35 14.82
C SER A 932 -19.76 -31.12 14.02
N ASP A 933 -20.00 -31.36 12.73
CA ASP A 933 -19.04 -31.97 11.79
C ASP A 933 -18.87 -31.08 10.54
N PRO A 934 -17.83 -30.22 10.51
CA PRO A 934 -17.57 -29.34 9.37
C PRO A 934 -17.30 -30.07 8.05
N GLU A 935 -16.69 -31.27 8.09
CA GLU A 935 -16.39 -32.02 6.86
C GLU A 935 -17.68 -32.57 6.23
N GLU A 936 -18.61 -33.06 7.04
CA GLU A 936 -19.92 -33.53 6.56
C GLU A 936 -20.78 -32.37 6.03
N GLN A 937 -20.78 -31.24 6.74
CA GLN A 937 -21.53 -30.05 6.31
C GLN A 937 -21.09 -29.54 4.94
N ILE A 938 -19.78 -29.45 4.71
CA ILE A 938 -19.24 -29.03 3.41
C ILE A 938 -19.54 -30.07 2.33
N ARG A 939 -19.52 -31.36 2.67
CA ARG A 939 -19.91 -32.44 1.74
C ARG A 939 -21.38 -32.30 1.31
N GLN A 940 -22.28 -31.95 2.22
CA GLN A 940 -23.68 -31.69 1.90
C GLN A 940 -23.84 -30.47 0.98
N TRP A 941 -23.08 -29.39 1.21
CA TRP A 941 -23.11 -28.23 0.32
C TRP A 941 -22.64 -28.54 -1.11
N LEU A 942 -21.63 -29.42 -1.24
CA LEU A 942 -21.04 -29.81 -2.52
C LEU A 942 -21.70 -31.03 -3.17
N ALA A 943 -22.79 -31.56 -2.62
CA ALA A 943 -23.48 -32.69 -3.23
C ALA A 943 -23.95 -32.32 -4.65
N LEU A 944 -23.47 -33.06 -5.65
CA LEU A 944 -23.94 -32.96 -7.03
C LEU A 944 -24.99 -34.05 -7.29
N PRO A 945 -26.00 -33.78 -8.14
CA PRO A 945 -26.81 -34.84 -8.75
C PRO A 945 -25.90 -35.87 -9.43
N ASP A 946 -26.28 -37.15 -9.39
CA ASP A 946 -25.64 -38.26 -10.11
C ASP A 946 -24.22 -38.68 -9.65
N GLY A 947 -23.69 -38.10 -8.57
CA GLY A 947 -22.42 -38.54 -7.98
C GLY A 947 -21.17 -38.18 -8.81
N GLU A 948 -21.28 -37.15 -9.66
CA GLU A 948 -20.15 -36.59 -10.41
C GLU A 948 -18.98 -36.19 -9.49
N GLU A 949 -17.75 -36.42 -9.96
CA GLU A 949 -16.54 -36.00 -9.24
C GLU A 949 -16.42 -34.46 -9.22
N GLN A 950 -15.99 -33.92 -8.08
CA GLN A 950 -15.74 -32.48 -7.96
C GLN A 950 -14.44 -32.08 -8.64
N HIS A 951 -14.40 -30.86 -9.16
CA HIS A 951 -13.17 -30.32 -9.74
C HIS A 951 -12.04 -30.27 -8.67
N PRO A 952 -10.78 -30.65 -8.99
CA PRO A 952 -9.71 -30.78 -7.99
C PRO A 952 -9.43 -29.52 -7.15
N PHE A 953 -9.59 -28.31 -7.72
CA PHE A 953 -9.47 -27.06 -6.94
C PHE A 953 -10.62 -26.86 -5.94
N VAL A 954 -11.84 -27.31 -6.27
CA VAL A 954 -13.00 -27.24 -5.38
C VAL A 954 -12.83 -28.24 -4.24
N GLU A 955 -12.30 -29.43 -4.50
CA GLU A 955 -12.00 -30.42 -3.46
C GLU A 955 -10.94 -29.93 -2.46
N GLU A 956 -9.90 -29.25 -2.95
CA GLU A 956 -8.90 -28.64 -2.07
C GLU A 956 -9.52 -27.50 -1.25
N ALA A 957 -10.29 -26.62 -1.90
CA ALA A 957 -10.98 -25.53 -1.22
C ALA A 957 -11.91 -26.07 -0.13
N ALA A 958 -12.61 -27.18 -0.36
CA ALA A 958 -13.44 -27.85 0.63
C ALA A 958 -12.66 -28.27 1.88
N GLN A 959 -11.44 -28.78 1.73
CA GLN A 959 -10.59 -29.12 2.88
C GLN A 959 -10.14 -27.87 3.64
N LEU A 960 -9.81 -26.79 2.93
CA LEU A 960 -9.42 -25.51 3.54
C LEU A 960 -10.61 -24.85 4.28
N CYS A 961 -11.82 -24.95 3.72
CA CYS A 961 -13.06 -24.52 4.37
C CYS A 961 -13.35 -25.33 5.63
N ALA A 962 -13.16 -26.66 5.61
CA ALA A 962 -13.30 -27.49 6.80
C ALA A 962 -12.32 -27.06 7.89
N TRP A 963 -11.05 -26.82 7.52
CA TRP A 963 -10.04 -26.29 8.43
C TRP A 963 -10.38 -24.89 8.97
N THR A 964 -11.05 -24.08 8.17
CA THR A 964 -11.53 -22.76 8.58
C THR A 964 -12.58 -22.87 9.66
N LEU A 965 -13.63 -23.65 9.44
CA LEU A 965 -14.66 -23.93 10.44
C LEU A 965 -14.05 -24.61 11.68
N GLU A 966 -13.03 -25.47 11.48
CA GLU A 966 -12.33 -26.17 12.54
C GLU A 966 -11.45 -25.28 13.42
N THR A 967 -10.88 -24.21 12.88
CA THR A 967 -9.92 -23.36 13.60
C THR A 967 -10.48 -22.00 13.97
N GLY A 968 -11.58 -21.57 13.33
CA GLY A 968 -12.10 -20.22 13.41
C GLY A 968 -11.17 -19.17 12.82
N GLN A 969 -10.29 -19.53 11.87
CA GLN A 969 -9.25 -18.66 11.29
C GLN A 969 -9.35 -18.55 9.75
N PRO A 970 -10.41 -17.92 9.20
CA PRO A 970 -10.61 -17.76 7.75
C PRO A 970 -9.42 -17.15 7.02
N GLU A 971 -8.76 -16.15 7.59
CA GLU A 971 -7.62 -15.44 6.98
C GLU A 971 -6.40 -16.34 6.69
N ARG A 972 -6.35 -17.55 7.27
CA ARG A 972 -5.28 -18.51 7.02
C ARG A 972 -5.59 -19.47 5.88
N PHE A 973 -6.85 -19.62 5.48
CA PHE A 973 -7.27 -20.71 4.60
C PHE A 973 -8.11 -20.22 3.42
N LEU A 974 -8.79 -19.09 3.56
CA LEU A 974 -9.66 -18.46 2.56
C LEU A 974 -9.10 -17.09 2.15
N TRP A 975 -9.64 -16.54 1.07
CA TRP A 975 -9.33 -15.19 0.58
C TRP A 975 -10.59 -14.55 -0.04
N ILE A 976 -10.61 -13.21 -0.06
CA ILE A 976 -11.74 -12.43 -0.57
C ILE A 976 -11.52 -11.97 -2.01
N ASP A 977 -10.31 -11.53 -2.35
CA ASP A 977 -9.93 -11.20 -3.73
C ASP A 977 -8.62 -11.90 -4.07
N GLU A 978 -8.62 -12.67 -5.14
CA GLU A 978 -7.46 -13.40 -5.62
C GLU A 978 -6.31 -12.44 -5.98
N SER A 979 -6.64 -11.30 -6.58
CA SER A 979 -5.65 -10.31 -7.03
C SER A 979 -5.04 -9.57 -5.86
N GLY A 980 -5.87 -9.07 -4.95
CA GLY A 980 -5.46 -8.33 -3.75
C GLY A 980 -4.59 -9.16 -2.81
N VAL A 981 -4.96 -10.42 -2.54
CA VAL A 981 -4.18 -11.27 -1.63
C VAL A 981 -2.82 -11.68 -2.22
N ALA A 982 -2.72 -11.90 -3.53
CA ALA A 982 -1.46 -12.24 -4.18
C ALA A 982 -0.52 -11.04 -4.40
N ALA A 983 -1.07 -9.82 -4.44
CA ALA A 983 -0.30 -8.61 -4.72
C ALA A 983 0.63 -8.19 -3.56
N HIS A 984 0.25 -8.41 -2.29
CA HIS A 984 0.96 -7.83 -1.15
C HIS A 984 1.28 -8.82 -0.03
N VAL A 985 2.30 -8.50 0.77
CA VAL A 985 2.66 -9.27 1.97
C VAL A 985 1.76 -8.85 3.12
N GLY A 986 1.03 -9.81 3.69
CA GLY A 986 0.02 -9.54 4.69
C GLY A 986 0.57 -9.11 6.05
N SER A 987 -0.23 -8.34 6.77
CA SER A 987 -0.05 -8.10 8.20
C SER A 987 -0.65 -9.26 9.01
N GLN A 988 -0.11 -9.51 10.21
CA GLN A 988 -0.62 -10.58 11.07
C GLN A 988 -1.91 -10.15 11.78
N THR A 989 -2.93 -11.00 11.75
CA THR A 989 -4.17 -10.88 12.52
C THR A 989 -4.00 -11.43 13.95
N ALA A 990 -4.97 -11.13 14.82
CA ALA A 990 -4.94 -11.51 16.24
C ALA A 990 -4.56 -12.99 16.48
N PRO A 991 -3.66 -13.29 17.44
CA PRO A 991 -3.26 -14.65 17.75
C PRO A 991 -4.42 -15.49 18.30
N ARG A 992 -4.27 -16.83 18.22
CA ARG A 992 -5.31 -17.79 18.65
C ARG A 992 -5.75 -17.54 20.09
N GLY A 993 -7.06 -17.40 20.30
CA GLY A 993 -7.67 -17.26 21.63
C GLY A 993 -7.96 -15.81 22.05
N GLU A 994 -7.54 -14.82 21.24
CA GLU A 994 -7.91 -13.42 21.46
C GLU A 994 -9.19 -13.06 20.70
N ALA A 995 -9.96 -12.12 21.25
CA ALA A 995 -11.15 -11.59 20.60
C ALA A 995 -10.77 -10.80 19.35
N ARG A 996 -11.26 -11.25 18.19
CA ARG A 996 -11.13 -10.57 16.90
C ARG A 996 -11.76 -9.18 16.98
N LYS A 997 -11.01 -8.18 16.55
CA LYS A 997 -11.42 -6.78 16.70
C LYS A 997 -12.09 -6.23 15.44
N HIS A 998 -11.69 -6.69 14.26
CA HIS A 998 -12.18 -6.18 12.97
C HIS A 998 -13.65 -6.51 12.67
N GLN A 999 -14.37 -5.68 11.90
CA GLN A 999 -15.77 -5.94 11.47
C GLN A 999 -15.90 -6.85 10.23
N LEU A 1000 -14.82 -7.02 9.46
CA LEU A 1000 -14.70 -8.03 8.41
C LEU A 1000 -14.01 -9.30 8.92
N TRP A 1001 -14.31 -10.44 8.31
CA TRP A 1001 -13.65 -11.72 8.60
C TRP A 1001 -12.19 -11.75 8.14
N ILE A 1002 -11.94 -11.22 6.95
CA ILE A 1002 -10.62 -11.13 6.33
C ILE A 1002 -10.42 -9.66 5.93
N PRO A 1003 -9.60 -8.89 6.66
CA PRO A 1003 -9.35 -7.49 6.35
C PRO A 1003 -8.48 -7.33 5.08
N PRO A 1004 -8.57 -6.20 4.35
CA PRO A 1004 -7.77 -5.93 3.15
C PRO A 1004 -6.25 -6.00 3.39
N SER A 1005 -5.81 -5.70 4.61
CA SER A 1005 -4.40 -5.80 5.05
C SER A 1005 -3.89 -7.26 5.21
N THR A 1006 -4.72 -8.25 4.89
CA THR A 1006 -4.36 -9.66 4.81
C THR A 1006 -3.78 -9.95 3.43
N GLY A 1007 -2.59 -10.53 3.39
CA GLY A 1007 -1.90 -10.90 2.15
C GLY A 1007 -1.44 -12.34 2.19
N TRP A 1008 -0.82 -12.79 1.09
CA TRP A 1008 -0.49 -14.21 0.89
C TRP A 1008 0.39 -14.84 1.98
N SER A 1009 1.19 -14.06 2.72
CA SER A 1009 2.05 -14.55 3.80
C SER A 1009 1.28 -15.08 5.02
N THR A 1010 0.04 -14.63 5.21
CA THR A 1010 -0.86 -15.09 6.29
C THR A 1010 -1.45 -16.47 5.99
N LEU A 1011 -1.60 -16.79 4.71
CA LEU A 1011 -2.21 -18.03 4.24
C LEU A 1011 -1.35 -19.25 4.60
N HIS A 1012 -2.03 -20.35 4.84
CA HIS A 1012 -1.46 -21.67 4.97
C HIS A 1012 -0.76 -22.07 3.65
N PRO A 1013 0.38 -22.79 3.68
CA PRO A 1013 1.10 -23.21 2.47
C PRO A 1013 0.24 -23.85 1.37
N ARG A 1014 -0.72 -24.70 1.73
CA ARG A 1014 -1.68 -25.31 0.78
C ARG A 1014 -2.62 -24.28 0.14
N ALA A 1015 -3.12 -23.32 0.92
CA ALA A 1015 -3.95 -22.23 0.41
C ALA A 1015 -3.14 -21.31 -0.52
N GLN A 1016 -1.87 -21.03 -0.19
CA GLN A 1016 -0.97 -20.29 -1.07
C GLN A 1016 -0.75 -20.99 -2.42
N GLN A 1017 -0.58 -22.31 -2.41
CA GLN A 1017 -0.40 -23.10 -3.64
C GLN A 1017 -1.69 -23.18 -4.47
N LEU A 1018 -2.85 -23.32 -3.82
CA LEU A 1018 -4.15 -23.29 -4.49
C LEU A 1018 -4.39 -21.92 -5.16
N LEU A 1019 -4.21 -20.83 -4.41
CA LEU A 1019 -4.33 -19.47 -4.94
C LEU A 1019 -3.42 -19.24 -6.15
N ALA A 1020 -2.17 -19.69 -6.06
CA ALA A 1020 -1.19 -19.53 -7.14
C ALA A 1020 -1.64 -20.21 -8.44
N ASP A 1021 -2.13 -21.45 -8.35
CA ASP A 1021 -2.55 -22.22 -9.54
C ASP A 1021 -3.93 -21.79 -10.07
N VAL A 1022 -4.83 -21.33 -9.20
CA VAL A 1022 -6.09 -20.67 -9.58
C VAL A 1022 -5.80 -19.41 -10.39
N LEU A 1023 -4.88 -18.55 -9.93
CA LEU A 1023 -4.48 -17.34 -10.64
C LEU A 1023 -3.83 -17.66 -12.00
N LEU A 1024 -2.99 -18.70 -12.08
CA LEU A 1024 -2.43 -19.13 -13.37
C LEU A 1024 -3.54 -19.51 -14.36
N LEU A 1025 -4.53 -20.30 -13.93
CA LEU A 1025 -5.63 -20.72 -14.80
C LEU A 1025 -6.54 -19.56 -15.21
N LEU A 1026 -6.84 -18.64 -14.29
CA LEU A 1026 -7.63 -17.44 -14.58
C LEU A 1026 -6.89 -16.49 -15.53
N ASN A 1027 -5.59 -16.25 -15.33
CA ASN A 1027 -4.78 -15.41 -16.23
C ASN A 1027 -4.70 -16.00 -17.64
N LEU A 1028 -4.70 -17.33 -17.77
CA LEU A 1028 -4.74 -18.02 -19.07
C LEU A 1028 -6.10 -17.87 -19.76
N ALA A 1029 -7.19 -17.96 -19.00
CA ALA A 1029 -8.56 -17.93 -19.52
C ALA A 1029 -9.06 -16.51 -19.81
N GLU A 1030 -8.76 -15.55 -18.96
CA GLU A 1030 -9.30 -14.19 -19.05
C GLU A 1030 -8.48 -13.24 -19.93
N ARG A 1031 -7.34 -13.68 -20.48
CA ARG A 1031 -6.56 -12.88 -21.42
C ARG A 1031 -7.36 -12.53 -22.67
N GLY A 1032 -6.99 -11.43 -23.33
CA GLY A 1032 -7.44 -11.10 -24.68
C GLY A 1032 -8.11 -9.73 -24.76
N ASP A 1033 -8.13 -9.22 -25.98
CA ASP A 1033 -8.55 -7.85 -26.27
C ASP A 1033 -10.07 -7.64 -26.26
N TRP A 1034 -10.85 -8.72 -26.51
CA TRP A 1034 -12.31 -8.67 -26.63
C TRP A 1034 -13.01 -9.48 -25.52
N PRO A 1035 -14.11 -8.97 -24.93
CA PRO A 1035 -14.90 -9.70 -23.92
C PRO A 1035 -15.40 -11.07 -24.40
N LYS A 1036 -15.82 -11.19 -25.66
CA LYS A 1036 -16.29 -12.45 -26.26
C LYS A 1036 -15.21 -13.54 -26.28
N ASP A 1037 -13.96 -13.16 -26.50
CA ASP A 1037 -12.84 -14.10 -26.48
C ASP A 1037 -12.53 -14.59 -25.06
N ARG A 1038 -12.64 -13.71 -24.06
CA ARG A 1038 -12.51 -14.09 -22.64
C ARG A 1038 -13.58 -15.11 -22.26
N LEU A 1039 -14.83 -14.86 -22.65
CA LEU A 1039 -15.95 -15.77 -22.40
C LEU A 1039 -15.72 -17.14 -23.07
N ARG A 1040 -15.26 -17.15 -24.34
CA ARG A 1040 -14.92 -18.39 -25.05
C ARG A 1040 -13.86 -19.21 -24.32
N ARG A 1041 -12.77 -18.58 -23.88
CA ARG A 1041 -11.67 -19.24 -23.16
C ARG A 1041 -12.07 -19.70 -21.76
N LEU A 1042 -12.89 -18.92 -21.04
CA LEU A 1042 -13.45 -19.35 -19.76
C LEU A 1042 -14.27 -20.63 -19.91
N ARG A 1043 -15.06 -20.77 -20.98
CA ARG A 1043 -15.79 -22.01 -21.29
C ARG A 1043 -14.86 -23.22 -21.51
N HIS A 1044 -13.66 -23.03 -22.05
CA HIS A 1044 -12.67 -24.12 -22.17
C HIS A 1044 -12.16 -24.61 -20.80
N THR A 1045 -12.26 -23.80 -19.75
CA THR A 1045 -11.95 -24.19 -18.37
C THR A 1045 -13.13 -24.77 -17.60
N ALA A 1046 -14.33 -24.76 -18.16
CA ALA A 1046 -15.54 -25.33 -17.54
C ALA A 1046 -15.58 -26.86 -17.65
N ARG A 1047 -14.47 -27.50 -17.30
CA ARG A 1047 -14.25 -28.95 -17.33
C ARG A 1047 -14.06 -29.47 -15.90
N PRO A 1048 -14.34 -30.77 -15.64
CA PRO A 1048 -14.10 -31.36 -14.33
C PRO A 1048 -12.62 -31.66 -14.06
N ASP A 1049 -11.80 -31.76 -15.09
CA ASP A 1049 -10.36 -32.03 -15.00
C ASP A 1049 -9.49 -30.76 -15.02
N LEU A 1050 -8.22 -30.89 -14.60
CA LEU A 1050 -7.22 -29.82 -14.67
C LEU A 1050 -6.32 -30.00 -15.91
N PRO A 1051 -5.84 -28.90 -16.52
CA PRO A 1051 -4.98 -29.00 -17.70
C PRO A 1051 -3.66 -29.73 -17.39
N PRO A 1052 -3.09 -30.47 -18.37
CA PRO A 1052 -1.80 -31.14 -18.21
C PRO A 1052 -0.67 -30.21 -17.78
N CYS A 1053 -0.76 -28.93 -18.14
CA CYS A 1053 0.22 -27.92 -17.78
C CYS A 1053 0.25 -27.55 -16.28
N LEU A 1054 -0.77 -27.91 -15.50
CA LEU A 1054 -0.80 -27.72 -14.05
C LEU A 1054 -0.60 -29.02 -13.26
N THR A 1055 -0.81 -30.18 -13.90
CA THR A 1055 -0.80 -31.49 -13.25
C THR A 1055 0.41 -32.36 -13.60
N ARG A 1056 1.03 -32.18 -14.77
CA ARG A 1056 2.11 -33.03 -15.27
C ARG A 1056 3.40 -32.25 -15.53
N ASP A 1057 3.36 -31.24 -16.41
CA ASP A 1057 4.54 -30.55 -16.96
C ASP A 1057 4.20 -29.08 -17.22
N ARG A 1058 4.90 -28.14 -16.56
CA ARG A 1058 4.71 -26.68 -16.69
C ARG A 1058 5.45 -26.07 -17.88
N GLY A 1059 6.29 -26.83 -18.58
CA GLY A 1059 7.03 -26.38 -19.76
C GLY A 1059 6.17 -25.63 -20.80
N PRO A 1060 4.98 -26.14 -21.18
CA PRO A 1060 4.04 -25.48 -22.10
C PRO A 1060 3.63 -24.05 -21.72
N LEU A 1061 3.67 -23.68 -20.44
CA LEU A 1061 3.31 -22.33 -20.03
C LEU A 1061 4.34 -21.28 -20.48
N ASP A 1062 5.61 -21.64 -20.58
CA ASP A 1062 6.71 -20.79 -21.08
C ASP A 1062 6.59 -19.29 -20.67
N PRO A 1063 6.76 -18.96 -19.38
CA PRO A 1063 6.52 -17.62 -18.86
C PRO A 1063 7.51 -16.55 -19.38
N THR A 1064 8.60 -16.98 -20.03
CA THR A 1064 9.67 -16.13 -20.55
C THR A 1064 9.34 -15.43 -21.89
N ARG A 1065 8.16 -15.67 -22.47
CA ARG A 1065 7.74 -15.03 -23.72
C ARG A 1065 7.38 -13.55 -23.52
N THR A 1066 7.99 -12.68 -24.32
CA THR A 1066 7.86 -11.20 -24.21
C THR A 1066 7.25 -10.52 -25.43
N VAL A 1067 7.01 -11.23 -26.56
CA VAL A 1067 6.57 -10.61 -27.82
C VAL A 1067 5.07 -10.81 -28.06
N VAL A 1068 4.34 -9.70 -28.16
CA VAL A 1068 2.86 -9.60 -28.10
C VAL A 1068 2.14 -10.08 -29.38
N ARG A 1069 2.81 -10.21 -30.53
CA ARG A 1069 2.13 -10.41 -31.84
C ARG A 1069 2.79 -11.44 -32.75
N THR A 1070 3.16 -12.60 -32.23
CA THR A 1070 3.55 -13.76 -33.06
C THR A 1070 2.46 -14.83 -33.00
N ALA A 1071 2.28 -15.62 -34.06
CA ALA A 1071 1.40 -16.80 -34.03
C ALA A 1071 1.73 -17.74 -32.85
N ALA A 1072 3.01 -17.78 -32.46
CA ALA A 1072 3.50 -18.52 -31.29
C ALA A 1072 3.09 -17.94 -29.93
N SER A 1073 2.47 -16.75 -29.86
CA SER A 1073 1.95 -16.16 -28.62
C SER A 1073 0.43 -16.33 -28.49
N GLN A 1074 -0.23 -16.91 -29.50
CA GLN A 1074 -1.68 -17.14 -29.49
C GLN A 1074 -2.06 -18.29 -28.56
N ALA A 1075 -3.29 -18.23 -28.04
CA ALA A 1075 -3.85 -19.31 -27.25
C ALA A 1075 -3.87 -20.63 -28.04
N GLY A 1076 -3.44 -21.71 -27.39
CA GLY A 1076 -3.39 -23.04 -27.99
C GLY A 1076 -2.06 -23.36 -28.67
N SER A 1077 -1.27 -22.35 -29.07
CA SER A 1077 -0.07 -22.52 -29.90
C SER A 1077 1.07 -23.32 -29.24
N ASN A 1078 1.12 -23.38 -27.90
CA ASN A 1078 2.15 -24.10 -27.15
C ASN A 1078 1.57 -25.23 -26.29
N CYS A 1079 0.34 -25.65 -26.56
CA CYS A 1079 -0.29 -26.76 -25.85
C CYS A 1079 0.36 -28.10 -26.25
N ARG A 1080 0.28 -29.07 -25.33
CA ARG A 1080 0.55 -30.47 -25.68
C ARG A 1080 -0.59 -30.99 -26.56
N ASP A 1081 -0.30 -31.96 -27.42
CA ASP A 1081 -1.30 -32.55 -28.33
C ASP A 1081 -2.50 -33.17 -27.59
N ASP A 1082 -2.31 -33.60 -26.33
CA ASP A 1082 -3.35 -34.17 -25.46
C ASP A 1082 -4.14 -33.12 -24.64
N CYS A 1083 -3.94 -31.82 -24.88
CA CYS A 1083 -4.52 -30.74 -24.07
C CYS A 1083 -5.80 -30.15 -24.69
N ALA A 1084 -6.96 -30.57 -24.18
CA ALA A 1084 -8.27 -30.06 -24.61
C ALA A 1084 -8.62 -28.62 -24.16
N PHE A 1085 -7.71 -27.94 -23.45
CA PHE A 1085 -7.95 -26.59 -22.92
C PHE A 1085 -7.55 -25.48 -23.92
N GLU A 1086 -6.52 -25.73 -24.74
CA GLU A 1086 -6.02 -24.76 -25.74
C GLU A 1086 -5.63 -23.38 -25.16
N LEU A 1087 -5.07 -23.37 -23.94
CA LEU A 1087 -4.75 -22.13 -23.22
C LEU A 1087 -3.25 -21.78 -23.15
N CYS A 1088 -2.32 -22.68 -23.51
CA CYS A 1088 -0.89 -22.36 -23.46
C CYS A 1088 -0.43 -21.63 -24.74
N PRO A 1089 0.57 -20.73 -24.68
CA PRO A 1089 1.44 -20.39 -23.54
C PRO A 1089 0.82 -19.38 -22.57
N TYR A 1090 1.52 -19.09 -21.46
CA TYR A 1090 1.18 -18.01 -20.52
C TYR A 1090 1.20 -16.65 -21.23
N PRO A 1091 0.26 -15.72 -20.94
CA PRO A 1091 0.18 -14.44 -21.63
C PRO A 1091 1.51 -13.66 -21.57
N PRO A 1092 1.90 -12.88 -22.60
CA PRO A 1092 3.05 -11.97 -22.50
C PRO A 1092 2.77 -10.81 -21.54
N LYS A 1093 3.85 -10.23 -20.97
CA LYS A 1093 3.76 -9.15 -19.96
C LYS A 1093 3.30 -7.83 -20.60
N GLY A 1094 2.42 -7.11 -19.91
CA GLY A 1094 1.94 -5.79 -20.35
C GLY A 1094 0.80 -5.80 -21.38
N LEU A 1095 0.14 -6.94 -21.60
CA LEU A 1095 -1.15 -6.97 -22.27
C LEU A 1095 -2.24 -6.49 -21.31
N ASP A 1096 -3.02 -5.49 -21.73
CA ASP A 1096 -4.26 -5.10 -21.06
C ASP A 1096 -5.23 -6.29 -21.08
N GLY A 1097 -5.82 -6.62 -19.93
CA GLY A 1097 -6.87 -7.65 -19.82
C GLY A 1097 -6.48 -8.99 -19.17
N HIS A 1098 -5.48 -9.05 -18.27
CA HIS A 1098 -5.36 -10.17 -17.32
C HIS A 1098 -5.53 -9.66 -15.89
N ARG A 1099 -6.05 -10.51 -14.97
CA ARG A 1099 -6.45 -10.08 -13.61
C ARG A 1099 -5.33 -9.42 -12.83
N VAL A 1100 -4.17 -10.08 -12.78
CA VAL A 1100 -3.03 -9.64 -11.96
C VAL A 1100 -1.71 -10.21 -12.49
N GLU A 1101 -0.67 -9.37 -12.56
CA GLU A 1101 0.72 -9.87 -12.67
C GLU A 1101 1.17 -10.35 -11.29
N LEU A 1102 1.71 -11.57 -11.22
CA LEU A 1102 2.20 -12.12 -9.96
C LEU A 1102 3.47 -11.39 -9.52
N SER A 1103 3.49 -10.90 -8.27
CA SER A 1103 4.66 -10.22 -7.72
C SER A 1103 5.87 -11.17 -7.61
N GLU A 1104 7.07 -10.60 -7.68
CA GLU A 1104 8.30 -11.39 -7.49
C GLU A 1104 8.31 -12.06 -6.11
N ALA A 1105 7.92 -11.32 -5.07
CA ALA A 1105 7.87 -11.82 -3.70
C ALA A 1105 6.95 -13.04 -3.57
N PHE A 1106 5.77 -13.00 -4.20
CA PHE A 1106 4.85 -14.13 -4.24
C PHE A 1106 5.46 -15.33 -4.97
N CYS A 1107 6.08 -15.14 -6.14
CA CYS A 1107 6.72 -16.21 -6.91
C CYS A 1107 7.87 -16.88 -6.13
N ARG A 1108 8.68 -16.09 -5.42
CA ARG A 1108 9.75 -16.59 -4.55
C ARG A 1108 9.21 -17.37 -3.36
N ALA A 1109 8.10 -16.92 -2.77
CA ALA A 1109 7.43 -17.64 -1.70
C ALA A 1109 7.00 -19.05 -2.17
N GLN A 1110 6.42 -19.16 -3.37
CA GLN A 1110 6.06 -20.45 -3.96
C GLN A 1110 7.29 -21.37 -4.14
N SER A 1111 8.40 -20.83 -4.66
CA SER A 1111 9.67 -21.58 -4.77
C SER A 1111 10.22 -22.04 -3.41
N THR A 1112 10.07 -21.19 -2.38
CA THR A 1112 10.49 -21.48 -1.01
C THR A 1112 9.66 -22.58 -0.36
N LEU A 1113 8.34 -22.61 -0.60
CA LEU A 1113 7.45 -23.68 -0.12
C LEU A 1113 7.87 -25.04 -0.68
N LEU A 1114 8.23 -25.10 -1.97
CA LEU A 1114 8.73 -26.32 -2.61
C LEU A 1114 10.09 -26.76 -2.07
N SER A 1115 10.88 -25.86 -1.51
CA SER A 1115 12.19 -26.16 -0.92
C SER A 1115 12.12 -26.77 0.49
N ARG A 1116 10.93 -26.82 1.10
CA ARG A 1116 10.70 -27.46 2.41
C ARG A 1116 10.46 -28.97 2.31
N SER A 1117 10.06 -29.47 1.15
CA SER A 1117 9.81 -30.89 0.88
C SER A 1117 10.83 -31.45 -0.10
N PHE A 1118 11.57 -32.48 0.30
CA PHE A 1118 12.60 -33.10 -0.56
C PHE A 1118 12.07 -34.17 -1.51
N LEU A 1119 10.85 -34.67 -1.32
CA LEU A 1119 10.37 -35.87 -2.01
C LEU A 1119 9.10 -35.70 -2.85
N ARG A 1120 8.12 -34.87 -2.44
CA ARG A 1120 6.86 -34.64 -3.20
C ARG A 1120 6.26 -33.25 -2.95
N PRO A 1121 5.57 -32.66 -3.95
CA PRO A 1121 4.72 -31.47 -3.75
C PRO A 1121 3.63 -31.73 -2.69
N GLN A 1122 3.29 -30.70 -1.91
CA GLN A 1122 2.24 -30.81 -0.88
C GLN A 1122 0.82 -30.78 -1.49
N ALA A 1123 0.62 -29.96 -2.53
CA ALA A 1123 -0.63 -29.87 -3.28
C ALA A 1123 -0.98 -31.21 -3.97
N PRO A 1124 -2.19 -31.78 -3.73
CA PRO A 1124 -2.59 -33.06 -4.30
C PRO A 1124 -2.52 -33.15 -5.83
N TRP A 1125 -2.94 -32.10 -6.54
CA TRP A 1125 -2.96 -32.08 -8.01
C TRP A 1125 -1.58 -31.94 -8.66
N GLN A 1126 -0.58 -31.47 -7.92
CA GLN A 1126 0.80 -31.32 -8.40
C GLN A 1126 1.65 -32.58 -8.20
N ARG A 1127 1.13 -33.64 -7.55
CA ARG A 1127 1.93 -34.80 -7.14
C ARG A 1127 2.61 -35.57 -8.28
N ARG A 1128 2.16 -35.37 -9.51
CA ARG A 1128 2.74 -35.98 -10.73
C ARG A 1128 3.79 -35.09 -11.40
N THR A 1129 3.98 -33.84 -10.95
CA THR A 1129 4.98 -32.90 -11.48
C THR A 1129 6.27 -32.99 -10.67
N ASP A 1130 7.41 -32.85 -11.35
CA ASP A 1130 8.72 -32.80 -10.71
C ASP A 1130 8.90 -31.52 -9.88
N VAL A 1131 9.44 -31.67 -8.66
CA VAL A 1131 9.64 -30.54 -7.74
C VAL A 1131 10.70 -29.57 -8.26
N ALA A 1132 11.74 -30.06 -8.94
CA ALA A 1132 12.78 -29.19 -9.48
C ALA A 1132 12.28 -28.38 -10.68
N GLU A 1133 11.42 -28.98 -11.51
CA GLU A 1133 10.72 -28.29 -12.59
C GLU A 1133 9.78 -27.21 -12.07
N LEU A 1134 8.93 -27.51 -11.07
CA LEU A 1134 8.06 -26.52 -10.42
C LEU A 1134 8.85 -25.34 -9.86
N ARG A 1135 9.99 -25.63 -9.20
CA ARG A 1135 10.88 -24.59 -8.66
C ARG A 1135 11.40 -23.68 -9.77
N ARG A 1136 11.87 -24.28 -10.86
CA ARG A 1136 12.39 -23.54 -12.03
C ARG A 1136 11.31 -22.69 -12.68
N PHE A 1137 10.07 -23.18 -12.76
CA PHE A 1137 8.93 -22.40 -13.26
C PHE A 1137 8.70 -21.15 -12.41
N TRP A 1138 8.62 -21.28 -11.08
CA TRP A 1138 8.40 -20.15 -10.19
C TRP A 1138 9.57 -19.16 -10.16
N GLU A 1139 10.80 -19.65 -10.31
CA GLU A 1139 11.99 -18.80 -10.50
C GLU A 1139 11.89 -17.97 -11.78
N ARG A 1140 11.45 -18.56 -12.91
CA ARG A 1140 11.23 -17.83 -14.17
C ARG A 1140 10.08 -16.83 -14.06
N MET A 1141 8.99 -17.16 -13.37
CA MET A 1141 7.90 -16.21 -13.08
C MET A 1141 8.40 -15.02 -12.24
N GLY A 1142 9.26 -15.27 -11.25
CA GLY A 1142 9.89 -14.21 -10.46
C GLY A 1142 10.82 -13.31 -11.29
N GLN A 1143 11.57 -13.88 -12.24
CA GLN A 1143 12.39 -13.11 -13.19
C GLN A 1143 11.52 -12.26 -14.13
N ARG A 1144 10.45 -12.85 -14.68
CA ARG A 1144 9.48 -12.14 -15.53
C ARG A 1144 8.87 -10.93 -14.81
N ALA A 1145 8.56 -11.03 -13.52
CA ALA A 1145 8.03 -9.91 -12.76
C ALA A 1145 8.97 -8.68 -12.77
N GLN A 1146 10.28 -8.88 -12.96
CA GLN A 1146 11.30 -7.83 -12.98
C GLN A 1146 11.49 -7.19 -14.35
N ASP A 1147 11.45 -7.99 -15.41
CA ASP A 1147 11.70 -7.54 -16.78
C ASP A 1147 10.55 -6.63 -17.23
N ASN A 1148 10.61 -5.34 -16.96
CA ASN A 1148 9.65 -4.41 -17.55
C ASN A 1148 9.89 -4.39 -19.06
N PRO A 1149 8.90 -4.73 -19.89
CA PRO A 1149 9.01 -4.43 -21.30
C PRO A 1149 9.17 -2.91 -21.38
N ARG A 1150 10.31 -2.45 -21.94
CA ARG A 1150 10.40 -1.06 -22.38
C ARG A 1150 9.21 -0.85 -23.31
N PRO A 1151 8.28 0.08 -23.05
CA PRO A 1151 7.37 0.50 -24.10
C PRO A 1151 8.28 1.02 -25.23
N ARG A 1152 8.21 0.35 -26.38
CA ARG A 1152 8.84 0.84 -27.60
C ARG A 1152 8.07 2.03 -28.13
#